data_AF-A0A9P9WAP3-F1
#
_entry.id   AF-A0A9P9WAP3-F1
#
_cell.length_a   1.000
_cell.length_b   1.000
_cell.length_c   1.000
_cell.angle_alpha   90.00
_cell.angle_beta   90.00
_cell.angle_gamma   90.00
#
_symmetry.space_group_name_H-M   'P 1'
#
loop_
_entity.id
_entity.type
_entity.pdbx_description
1 polymer ?
#
loop_
_entity_poly.entity_id
_entity_poly.type
_entity_poly.pdbx_seq_one_letter_code
_entity_poly.pdbx_strand_id
1 'polypeptide(L)'
;MSNTLTIVEATVAELQDAMSAGRVNSVELTAKHLLRIAKYDRRNTLLNSIPILCSDVFERAQASDDRRASGNLLGPLDGIPCTIKDSYKIQGLTVASGSPAFKDLVAQDDAFTVARIKQAGAVILGKTNMPPMAAGGMQRGIYGRAESPYNAKYLTAAFASGSSNGSATATAASFGVFGMGEETISSGRSPASNNGLVAYTPSRGLISIRGNWPLFPTCDTVVPHTRTVADMFALLDVIVAEDQKTACDFWRGQPFVSLPGVEKIRPGSYSDLKDPNSLAGKRIGVPKMYIGGHDPEARPVHTRQSVIDLWKNAKAVLESLGATVEEVEFPVVTNFEKVDDGALPTPGTAAPAHRNPIDMCQLMAYAWDDFLVSNADVAHCTTLAAVDSTSIFPRPPGSLPDKYDSNDPLVRHKDVVAQITSERLPIYDIPGLGPALVGLEAQRKTDFEDWLDKKNLDVVVWPCNGDVGLADADVSKESADHAWRNGVLYSNGNCAIRQLGIPTVNVPMGVMSDTKMPVNLTFATKAYEDNTILSYAYAFERASRLRQPPTRTAPLSTDTISQVAGSIIGQSPPELEAETELVEHNGIKILRITGLCSAKEGSVLLAMENHPAVNHPLAPPSSTTDDQDILDNIDGRMHGPMSGFIKKYFGNFQYAHQGAFLEIQAAGRVRGRCAVPSAAPSPDNFCQWFSNYISREIDGARGSWHIPSGHVAPEHESDDDGARLFLTMPTSPASNVQTRWDHVQVIGQFYHRGCGCYQGGLLRLCRSAHQVFASQPTRLFLHGFYIRGSLIELWVFDRSGLYCSDLFDIQKDFIQFLSIILSYQRMTDKDLGKINIIETDKGGSYIILSSVVMPSVGKLYLESQPIASREDLVGTGTTCYRARMPDSNRWNYVLKFKWRWARERPENELLQLAKKKCVWGAVSLDYYEEIENEWKYRRATTGSYLQY
;
A
#
# COMPACT_ATOMS: atom_id res chain seq x y z
N MET A 1 -27.41 -20.71 -15.60
CA MET A 1 -26.08 -20.66 -14.96
C MET A 1 -25.34 -19.50 -15.62
N SER A 2 -24.63 -18.67 -14.88
CA SER A 2 -24.00 -17.46 -15.42
C SER A 2 -23.02 -17.82 -16.55
N ASN A 3 -23.27 -17.31 -17.77
CA ASN A 3 -22.61 -17.69 -19.03
C ASN A 3 -21.20 -17.06 -19.23
N THR A 4 -20.54 -16.61 -18.16
CA THR A 4 -19.29 -15.84 -18.26
C THR A 4 -18.33 -16.16 -17.12
N LEU A 5 -17.05 -16.42 -17.44
CA LEU A 5 -15.98 -16.65 -16.46
C LEU A 5 -15.31 -15.30 -16.12
N THR A 6 -14.93 -15.09 -14.87
CA THR A 6 -14.13 -13.93 -14.43
C THR A 6 -12.81 -14.42 -13.88
N ILE A 7 -11.70 -13.70 -14.08
CA ILE A 7 -10.40 -14.06 -13.48
C ILE A 7 -10.39 -13.89 -11.95
N VAL A 8 -11.35 -13.14 -11.39
CA VAL A 8 -11.51 -12.99 -9.94
C VAL A 8 -12.08 -14.27 -9.35
N GLU A 9 -11.36 -14.86 -8.40
CA GLU A 9 -11.68 -16.17 -7.82
C GLU A 9 -11.66 -17.36 -8.79
N ALA A 10 -11.25 -17.18 -10.05
CA ALA A 10 -11.06 -18.33 -10.96
C ALA A 10 -9.96 -19.27 -10.44
N THR A 11 -10.24 -20.55 -10.57
CA THR A 11 -9.32 -21.65 -10.26
C THR A 11 -8.35 -21.91 -11.42
N VAL A 12 -7.25 -22.60 -11.13
CA VAL A 12 -6.29 -23.08 -12.14
C VAL A 12 -7.02 -23.89 -13.22
N ALA A 13 -7.92 -24.78 -12.81
CA ALA A 13 -8.68 -25.63 -13.74
C ALA A 13 -9.58 -24.81 -14.68
N GLU A 14 -10.36 -23.86 -14.16
CA GLU A 14 -11.23 -23.02 -14.99
C GLU A 14 -10.46 -22.17 -15.99
N LEU A 15 -9.27 -21.68 -15.61
CA LEU A 15 -8.41 -20.91 -16.50
C LEU A 15 -7.74 -21.79 -17.56
N GLN A 16 -7.30 -23.01 -17.21
CA GLN A 16 -6.82 -23.97 -18.20
C GLN A 16 -7.92 -24.38 -19.19
N ASP A 17 -9.14 -24.61 -18.70
CA ASP A 17 -10.30 -24.90 -19.55
C ASP A 17 -10.65 -23.72 -20.46
N ALA A 18 -10.52 -22.49 -19.97
CA ALA A 18 -10.72 -21.29 -20.78
C ALA A 18 -9.67 -21.16 -21.88
N MET A 19 -8.40 -21.39 -21.56
CA MET A 19 -7.31 -21.35 -22.54
C MET A 19 -7.41 -22.48 -23.57
N SER A 20 -7.73 -23.69 -23.13
CA SER A 20 -7.87 -24.87 -24.01
C SER A 20 -9.09 -24.75 -24.93
N ALA A 21 -10.15 -24.09 -24.47
CA ALA A 21 -11.32 -23.77 -25.28
C ALA A 21 -11.12 -22.53 -26.19
N GLY A 22 -9.94 -21.90 -26.18
CA GLY A 22 -9.65 -20.70 -26.97
C GLY A 22 -10.44 -19.46 -26.55
N ARG A 23 -11.02 -19.44 -25.34
CA ARG A 23 -11.80 -18.29 -24.81
C ARG A 23 -10.91 -17.14 -24.34
N VAL A 24 -9.66 -17.45 -24.01
CA VAL A 24 -8.61 -16.54 -23.57
C VAL A 24 -7.28 -17.20 -23.91
N ASN A 25 -6.20 -16.44 -24.05
CA ASN A 25 -4.84 -16.99 -24.12
C ASN A 25 -4.01 -16.52 -22.92
N SER A 26 -2.81 -17.06 -22.72
CA SER A 26 -1.95 -16.71 -21.57
C SER A 26 -1.53 -15.24 -21.61
N VAL A 27 -1.29 -14.66 -22.79
CA VAL A 27 -0.96 -13.24 -22.94
C VAL A 27 -2.11 -12.34 -22.45
N GLU A 28 -3.34 -12.63 -22.88
CA GLU A 28 -4.54 -11.90 -22.47
C GLU A 28 -4.79 -12.10 -20.97
N LEU A 29 -4.67 -13.33 -20.47
CA LEU A 29 -4.83 -13.63 -19.04
C LEU A 29 -3.83 -12.84 -18.20
N THR A 30 -2.54 -12.85 -18.58
CA THR A 30 -1.47 -12.05 -17.97
C THR A 30 -1.81 -10.56 -17.97
N ALA A 31 -2.27 -10.03 -19.09
CA ALA A 31 -2.67 -8.62 -19.21
C ALA A 31 -3.81 -8.26 -18.25
N LYS A 32 -4.84 -9.11 -18.12
CA LYS A 32 -5.95 -8.89 -17.17
C LYS A 32 -5.46 -8.81 -15.73
N HIS A 33 -4.56 -9.71 -15.31
CA HIS A 33 -3.95 -9.67 -13.98
C HIS A 33 -3.11 -8.41 -13.75
N LEU A 34 -2.29 -7.99 -14.72
CA LEU A 34 -1.50 -6.75 -14.65
C LEU A 34 -2.37 -5.50 -14.54
N LEU A 35 -3.53 -5.47 -15.20
CA LEU A 35 -4.50 -4.37 -15.06
C LEU A 35 -5.06 -4.28 -13.63
N ARG A 36 -5.35 -5.42 -12.99
CA ARG A 36 -5.76 -5.45 -11.57
C ARG A 36 -4.66 -4.91 -10.67
N ILE A 37 -3.41 -5.32 -10.89
CA ILE A 37 -2.25 -4.81 -10.15
C ILE A 37 -2.13 -3.29 -10.31
N ALA A 38 -2.17 -2.79 -11.55
CA ALA A 38 -2.09 -1.37 -11.83
C ALA A 38 -3.21 -0.57 -11.13
N LYS A 39 -4.43 -1.09 -11.11
CA LYS A 39 -5.60 -0.45 -10.50
C LYS A 39 -5.51 -0.44 -8.97
N TYR A 40 -5.41 -1.62 -8.36
CA TYR A 40 -5.61 -1.81 -6.93
C TYR A 40 -4.32 -1.76 -6.12
N ASP A 41 -3.22 -2.27 -6.68
CA ASP A 41 -1.94 -2.34 -5.97
C ASP A 41 -1.19 -1.00 -5.99
N ARG A 42 -1.33 -0.23 -7.09
CA ARG A 42 -0.48 0.94 -7.38
C ARG A 42 -1.19 2.30 -7.44
N ARG A 43 -2.48 2.38 -7.77
CA ARG A 43 -3.16 3.67 -8.02
C ARG A 43 -4.30 4.01 -7.06
N ASN A 44 -5.22 3.07 -6.82
CA ASN A 44 -6.43 3.32 -6.03
C ASN A 44 -6.28 2.81 -4.61
N THR A 45 -6.41 1.50 -4.41
CA THR A 45 -6.43 0.90 -3.06
C THR A 45 -5.06 0.94 -2.37
N LEU A 46 -3.98 1.07 -3.16
CA LEU A 46 -2.59 1.17 -2.72
C LEU A 46 -2.18 -0.02 -1.83
N LEU A 47 -2.53 -1.23 -2.24
CA LEU A 47 -2.24 -2.44 -1.47
C LEU A 47 -0.75 -2.76 -1.34
N ASN A 48 0.09 -2.19 -2.20
CA ASN A 48 1.54 -2.30 -2.14
C ASN A 48 2.12 -3.73 -2.02
N SER A 49 1.46 -4.71 -2.61
CA SER A 49 1.77 -6.15 -2.50
C SER A 49 2.84 -6.64 -3.47
N ILE A 50 2.94 -6.07 -4.67
CA ILE A 50 3.92 -6.47 -5.71
C ILE A 50 4.81 -5.28 -6.08
N PRO A 51 5.90 -5.03 -5.33
CA PRO A 51 6.79 -3.89 -5.59
C PRO A 51 7.66 -4.05 -6.85
N ILE A 52 7.93 -5.28 -7.29
CA ILE A 52 8.81 -5.58 -8.43
C ILE A 52 8.02 -6.42 -9.43
N LEU A 53 7.90 -5.96 -10.67
CA LEU A 53 7.34 -6.74 -11.78
C LEU A 53 8.47 -7.37 -12.59
N CYS A 54 8.26 -8.59 -13.08
CA CYS A 54 9.14 -9.21 -14.06
C CYS A 54 8.98 -8.49 -15.41
N SER A 55 10.08 -8.27 -16.12
CA SER A 55 10.03 -7.62 -17.43
C SER A 55 9.68 -8.57 -18.58
N ASP A 56 9.81 -9.89 -18.38
CA ASP A 56 9.64 -10.94 -19.39
C ASP A 56 8.26 -11.64 -19.34
N VAL A 57 7.27 -11.02 -18.69
CA VAL A 57 5.95 -11.63 -18.45
C VAL A 57 5.21 -11.98 -19.73
N PHE A 58 5.28 -11.13 -20.75
CA PHE A 58 4.58 -11.37 -22.02
C PHE A 58 5.31 -12.36 -22.92
N GLU A 59 6.64 -12.39 -22.87
CA GLU A 59 7.46 -13.38 -23.55
C GLU A 59 7.18 -14.78 -23.01
N ARG A 60 7.06 -14.93 -21.68
CA ARG A 60 6.69 -16.20 -21.04
C ARG A 60 5.27 -16.64 -21.38
N ALA A 61 4.34 -15.70 -21.35
CA ALA A 61 2.95 -15.95 -21.70
C ALA A 61 2.81 -16.36 -23.17
N GLN A 62 3.47 -15.65 -24.09
CA GLN A 62 3.49 -15.99 -25.52
C GLN A 62 4.10 -17.38 -25.75
N ALA A 63 5.19 -17.71 -25.06
CA ALA A 63 5.78 -19.05 -25.17
C ALA A 63 4.81 -20.15 -24.70
N SER A 64 3.93 -19.89 -23.72
CA SER A 64 2.85 -20.81 -23.34
C SER A 64 1.80 -20.95 -24.44
N ASP A 65 1.40 -19.84 -25.06
CA ASP A 65 0.44 -19.83 -26.15
C ASP A 65 0.97 -20.58 -27.38
N ASP A 66 2.26 -20.44 -27.71
CA ASP A 66 2.92 -21.17 -28.80
C ASP A 66 2.98 -22.68 -28.52
N ARG A 67 3.27 -23.08 -27.28
CA ARG A 67 3.23 -24.48 -26.84
C ARG A 67 1.82 -25.04 -26.95
N ARG A 68 0.80 -24.27 -26.52
CA ARG A 68 -0.60 -24.66 -26.59
C ARG A 68 -1.07 -24.85 -28.03
N ALA A 69 -0.75 -23.90 -28.91
CA ALA A 69 -1.09 -23.97 -30.34
C ALA A 69 -0.42 -25.16 -31.05
N SER A 70 0.78 -25.55 -30.62
CA SER A 70 1.51 -26.71 -31.16
C SER A 70 1.17 -28.05 -30.48
N GLY A 71 0.24 -28.08 -29.52
CA GLY A 71 -0.16 -29.30 -28.80
C GLY A 71 0.86 -29.79 -27.77
N ASN A 72 1.83 -28.96 -27.37
CA ASN A 72 2.95 -29.29 -26.49
C ASN A 72 2.79 -28.69 -25.08
N LEU A 73 1.60 -28.81 -24.49
CA LEU A 73 1.33 -28.30 -23.12
C LEU A 73 2.25 -28.96 -22.08
N LEU A 74 2.81 -28.16 -21.18
CA LEU A 74 3.72 -28.64 -20.12
C LEU A 74 2.99 -29.20 -18.89
N GLY A 75 1.72 -28.84 -18.69
CA GLY A 75 0.91 -29.31 -17.57
C GLY A 75 -0.10 -28.27 -17.08
N PRO A 76 -0.71 -28.50 -15.89
CA PRO A 76 -1.79 -27.66 -15.37
C PRO A 76 -1.42 -26.20 -15.08
N LEU A 77 -0.13 -25.90 -14.89
CA LEU A 77 0.34 -24.55 -14.61
C LEU A 77 0.83 -23.79 -15.86
N ASP A 78 0.82 -24.42 -17.05
CA ASP A 78 1.34 -23.80 -18.27
C ASP A 78 0.48 -22.58 -18.64
N GLY A 79 1.08 -21.39 -18.63
CA GLY A 79 0.43 -20.12 -18.93
C GLY A 79 -0.32 -19.47 -17.77
N ILE A 80 -0.27 -20.05 -16.57
CA ILE A 80 -0.96 -19.54 -15.37
C ILE A 80 -0.14 -18.44 -14.68
N PRO A 81 -0.69 -17.22 -14.46
CA PRO A 81 0.02 -16.15 -13.77
C PRO A 81 0.16 -16.39 -12.26
N CYS A 82 1.34 -16.09 -11.70
CA CYS A 82 1.61 -16.24 -10.27
C CYS A 82 2.56 -15.16 -9.72
N THR A 83 2.76 -15.15 -8.40
CA THR A 83 3.66 -14.21 -7.71
C THR A 83 4.57 -14.91 -6.71
N ILE A 84 5.75 -14.36 -6.45
CA ILE A 84 6.78 -15.01 -5.63
C ILE A 84 7.27 -14.03 -4.55
N LYS A 85 7.49 -14.46 -3.30
CA LYS A 85 8.03 -13.58 -2.24
C LYS A 85 9.45 -13.11 -2.56
N ASP A 86 9.83 -11.91 -2.08
CA ASP A 86 11.15 -11.33 -2.37
C ASP A 86 12.35 -12.12 -1.79
N SER A 87 12.11 -13.03 -0.83
CA SER A 87 13.15 -13.94 -0.29
C SER A 87 13.63 -14.98 -1.31
N TYR A 88 12.87 -15.24 -2.37
CA TYR A 88 13.24 -16.22 -3.38
C TYR A 88 14.18 -15.61 -4.40
N LYS A 89 15.23 -16.35 -4.76
CA LYS A 89 16.03 -16.06 -5.94
C LYS A 89 15.21 -16.28 -7.22
N ILE A 90 15.18 -15.25 -8.06
CA ILE A 90 14.70 -15.32 -9.44
C ILE A 90 15.81 -14.75 -10.30
N GLN A 91 16.43 -15.58 -11.13
CA GLN A 91 17.61 -15.22 -11.91
C GLN A 91 17.41 -13.89 -12.65
N GLY A 92 18.35 -12.97 -12.47
CA GLY A 92 18.36 -11.64 -13.10
C GLY A 92 17.54 -10.57 -12.38
N LEU A 93 16.77 -10.91 -11.34
CA LEU A 93 16.06 -9.95 -10.49
C LEU A 93 16.78 -9.75 -9.15
N THR A 94 16.48 -8.64 -8.50
CA THR A 94 16.97 -8.36 -7.14
C THR A 94 16.43 -9.40 -6.14
N VAL A 95 17.23 -9.75 -5.13
CA VAL A 95 16.88 -10.66 -4.03
C VAL A 95 17.19 -10.00 -2.69
N ALA A 96 16.46 -8.91 -2.42
CA ALA A 96 16.74 -8.01 -1.31
C ALA A 96 16.22 -8.52 0.03
N SER A 97 15.32 -9.50 0.04
CA SER A 97 14.60 -9.95 1.25
C SER A 97 13.94 -8.77 1.98
N GLY A 98 13.42 -7.78 1.24
CA GLY A 98 12.84 -6.55 1.80
C GLY A 98 13.84 -5.62 2.53
N SER A 99 15.13 -5.95 2.57
CA SER A 99 16.15 -5.21 3.30
C SER A 99 16.81 -4.12 2.45
N PRO A 100 17.01 -2.90 3.00
CA PRO A 100 17.81 -1.86 2.34
C PRO A 100 19.26 -2.27 2.06
N ALA A 101 19.86 -3.14 2.88
CA ALA A 101 21.24 -3.62 2.71
C ALA A 101 21.45 -4.41 1.41
N PHE A 102 20.40 -5.10 0.94
CA PHE A 102 20.46 -5.99 -0.22
C PHE A 102 19.64 -5.48 -1.40
N LYS A 103 19.28 -4.18 -1.42
CA LYS A 103 18.43 -3.57 -2.46
C LYS A 103 18.97 -3.75 -3.88
N ASP A 104 20.30 -3.85 -4.02
CA ASP A 104 21.01 -3.99 -5.29
C ASP A 104 21.50 -5.43 -5.54
N LEU A 105 21.34 -6.36 -4.58
CA LEU A 105 21.78 -7.75 -4.71
C LEU A 105 20.96 -8.47 -5.79
N VAL A 106 21.61 -9.02 -6.82
CA VAL A 106 20.97 -9.71 -7.94
C VAL A 106 21.12 -11.21 -7.81
N ALA A 107 20.02 -11.95 -7.99
CA ALA A 107 20.04 -13.40 -8.01
C ALA A 107 20.71 -13.92 -9.29
N GLN A 108 21.73 -14.77 -9.14
CA GLN A 108 22.48 -15.34 -10.27
C GLN A 108 21.87 -16.63 -10.81
N ASP A 109 21.04 -17.29 -10.00
CA ASP A 109 20.30 -18.50 -10.33
C ASP A 109 18.86 -18.43 -9.80
N ASP A 110 18.03 -19.40 -10.16
CA ASP A 110 16.67 -19.54 -9.63
C ASP A 110 16.67 -20.39 -8.35
N ALA A 111 15.82 -20.03 -7.39
CA ALA A 111 15.45 -20.94 -6.31
C ALA A 111 14.85 -22.24 -6.89
N PHE A 112 14.98 -23.35 -6.17
CA PHE A 112 14.50 -24.66 -6.65
C PHE A 112 13.03 -24.60 -7.09
N THR A 113 12.16 -24.08 -6.22
CA THR A 113 10.73 -23.94 -6.49
C THR A 113 10.44 -22.99 -7.66
N VAL A 114 11.20 -21.89 -7.80
CA VAL A 114 11.08 -20.97 -8.93
C VAL A 114 11.44 -21.67 -10.25
N ALA A 115 12.53 -22.44 -10.28
CA ALA A 115 12.92 -23.20 -11.46
C ALA A 115 11.84 -24.22 -11.85
N ARG A 116 11.26 -24.93 -10.88
CA ARG A 116 10.14 -25.87 -11.10
C ARG A 116 8.90 -25.17 -11.67
N ILE A 117 8.52 -24.02 -11.11
CA ILE A 117 7.38 -23.21 -11.58
C ILE A 117 7.61 -22.73 -13.01
N LYS A 118 8.81 -22.21 -13.33
CA LYS A 118 9.17 -21.80 -14.69
C LYS A 118 9.16 -22.98 -15.67
N GLN A 119 9.69 -24.14 -15.27
CA GLN A 119 9.69 -25.36 -16.07
C GLN A 119 8.28 -25.90 -16.34
N ALA A 120 7.33 -25.67 -15.43
CA ALA A 120 5.92 -26.02 -15.63
C ALA A 120 5.16 -25.01 -16.51
N GLY A 121 5.82 -23.96 -17.01
CA GLY A 121 5.26 -22.98 -17.93
C GLY A 121 4.45 -21.85 -17.28
N ALA A 122 4.44 -21.73 -15.94
CA ALA A 122 3.75 -20.64 -15.26
C ALA A 122 4.41 -19.28 -15.52
N VAL A 123 3.60 -18.22 -15.50
CA VAL A 123 4.03 -16.84 -15.76
C VAL A 123 4.21 -16.11 -14.44
N ILE A 124 5.47 -15.93 -14.00
CA ILE A 124 5.77 -15.20 -12.77
C ILE A 124 5.65 -13.69 -13.04
N LEU A 125 4.63 -13.06 -12.47
CA LEU A 125 4.34 -11.64 -12.68
C LEU A 125 5.34 -10.70 -11.98
N GLY A 126 5.86 -11.12 -10.83
CA GLY A 126 6.72 -10.27 -10.02
C GLY A 126 7.01 -10.81 -8.62
N LYS A 127 7.82 -10.04 -7.89
CA LYS A 127 8.17 -10.31 -6.50
C LYS A 127 7.22 -9.57 -5.55
N THR A 128 6.85 -10.22 -4.45
CA THR A 128 5.90 -9.70 -3.46
C THR A 128 6.60 -9.15 -2.22
N ASN A 129 5.96 -8.17 -1.59
CA ASN A 129 6.47 -7.39 -0.47
C ASN A 129 6.66 -8.22 0.81
N MET A 130 7.63 -7.80 1.63
CA MET A 130 7.99 -8.40 2.92
C MET A 130 8.81 -7.42 3.78
N PRO A 131 8.81 -7.56 5.12
CA PRO A 131 9.75 -6.84 5.99
C PRO A 131 11.20 -7.31 5.73
N PRO A 132 12.21 -6.51 6.15
CA PRO A 132 13.61 -6.89 6.02
C PRO A 132 13.92 -8.26 6.61
N MET A 133 14.64 -9.08 5.85
CA MET A 133 15.14 -10.41 6.22
C MET A 133 14.06 -11.43 6.61
N ALA A 134 12.79 -11.16 6.33
CA ALA A 134 11.65 -11.87 6.92
C ALA A 134 11.59 -11.82 8.46
N ALA A 135 12.42 -11.00 9.11
CA ALA A 135 12.65 -10.88 10.55
C ALA A 135 11.51 -10.14 11.29
N GLY A 136 10.25 -10.39 10.91
CA GLY A 136 9.09 -9.69 11.45
C GLY A 136 7.80 -10.05 10.72
N GLY A 137 6.85 -9.12 10.69
CA GLY A 137 5.58 -9.29 9.98
C GLY A 137 5.16 -8.08 9.17
N MET A 138 4.86 -6.99 9.86
CA MET A 138 4.24 -5.80 9.26
C MET A 138 5.11 -4.54 9.36
N GLN A 139 6.35 -4.67 9.83
CA GLN A 139 7.37 -3.63 9.71
C GLN A 139 7.62 -3.29 8.23
N ARG A 140 7.99 -2.04 7.96
CA ARG A 140 8.26 -1.58 6.60
C ARG A 140 9.70 -1.84 6.21
N GLY A 141 9.90 -2.52 5.09
CA GLY A 141 11.20 -2.68 4.44
C GLY A 141 11.48 -1.61 3.39
N ILE A 142 12.44 -1.89 2.51
CA ILE A 142 12.81 -1.01 1.40
C ILE A 142 11.64 -0.73 0.44
N TYR A 143 10.67 -1.64 0.39
CA TYR A 143 9.46 -1.53 -0.43
C TYR A 143 8.22 -1.09 0.37
N GLY A 144 8.37 -0.62 1.61
CA GLY A 144 7.23 -0.37 2.51
C GLY A 144 6.67 -1.66 3.09
N ARG A 145 5.34 -1.79 3.12
CA ARG A 145 4.61 -3.03 3.47
C ARG A 145 3.36 -3.17 2.62
N ALA A 146 2.78 -4.37 2.54
CA ALA A 146 1.47 -4.59 1.91
C ALA A 146 0.31 -4.24 2.87
N GLU A 147 -0.84 -3.86 2.32
CA GLU A 147 -2.05 -3.50 3.06
C GLU A 147 -3.20 -4.48 2.79
N SER A 148 -4.16 -4.61 3.71
CA SER A 148 -5.21 -5.63 3.62
C SER A 148 -6.21 -5.35 2.49
N PRO A 149 -6.50 -6.33 1.60
CA PRO A 149 -7.54 -6.18 0.57
C PRO A 149 -8.96 -6.32 1.15
N TYR A 150 -9.10 -6.76 2.41
CA TYR A 150 -10.40 -6.92 3.09
C TYR A 150 -10.82 -5.67 3.85
N ASN A 151 -9.94 -5.11 4.69
CA ASN A 151 -10.26 -3.95 5.51
C ASN A 151 -9.01 -3.09 5.79
N ALA A 152 -9.06 -1.82 5.40
CA ALA A 152 -7.95 -0.87 5.57
C ALA A 152 -7.57 -0.59 7.03
N LYS A 153 -8.48 -0.85 7.98
CA LYS A 153 -8.25 -0.61 9.41
C LYS A 153 -7.41 -1.70 10.08
N TYR A 154 -7.18 -2.83 9.40
CA TYR A 154 -6.52 -4.00 9.96
C TYR A 154 -5.34 -4.45 9.11
N LEU A 155 -4.36 -5.07 9.76
CA LEU A 155 -3.16 -5.57 9.11
C LEU A 155 -3.47 -6.82 8.26
N THR A 156 -2.79 -6.92 7.12
CA THR A 156 -2.89 -8.08 6.22
C THR A 156 -2.16 -9.33 6.74
N ALA A 157 -1.44 -9.22 7.87
CA ALA A 157 -0.80 -10.32 8.57
C ALA A 157 -0.56 -9.95 10.04
N ALA A 158 -0.13 -10.90 10.87
CA ALA A 158 0.30 -10.62 12.23
C ALA A 158 1.56 -9.73 12.23
N PHE A 159 1.63 -8.81 13.20
CA PHE A 159 2.63 -7.75 13.20
C PHE A 159 4.05 -8.30 13.40
N ALA A 160 4.23 -9.27 14.30
CA ALA A 160 5.56 -9.76 14.69
C ALA A 160 6.04 -10.98 13.87
N SER A 161 5.14 -11.78 13.28
CA SER A 161 5.50 -12.81 12.28
C SER A 161 4.42 -12.96 11.22
N GLY A 162 4.66 -12.33 10.08
CA GLY A 162 3.69 -12.18 8.99
C GLY A 162 4.35 -11.79 7.69
N SER A 163 5.62 -12.18 7.50
CA SER A 163 6.49 -11.58 6.49
C SER A 163 6.08 -11.85 5.05
N SER A 164 5.24 -12.86 4.77
CA SER A 164 4.68 -13.10 3.43
C SER A 164 3.44 -12.24 3.15
N ASN A 165 3.39 -11.02 3.69
CA ASN A 165 2.25 -10.10 3.62
C ASN A 165 1.87 -9.73 2.17
N GLY A 166 2.84 -9.53 1.29
CA GLY A 166 2.59 -9.24 -0.13
C GLY A 166 2.04 -10.46 -0.87
N SER A 167 2.59 -11.64 -0.63
CA SER A 167 2.16 -12.90 -1.27
C SER A 167 0.69 -13.20 -0.98
N ALA A 168 0.27 -13.11 0.28
CA ALA A 168 -1.12 -13.35 0.65
C ALA A 168 -2.07 -12.26 0.11
N THR A 169 -1.68 -10.99 0.21
CA THR A 169 -2.48 -9.88 -0.34
C THR A 169 -2.68 -10.04 -1.84
N ALA A 170 -1.62 -10.34 -2.60
CA ALA A 170 -1.67 -10.49 -4.05
C ALA A 170 -2.56 -11.68 -4.48
N THR A 171 -2.42 -12.83 -3.83
CA THR A 171 -3.23 -14.02 -4.13
C THR A 171 -4.70 -13.80 -3.79
N ALA A 172 -5.02 -13.18 -2.65
CA ALA A 172 -6.39 -12.90 -2.27
C ALA A 172 -7.06 -11.84 -3.15
N ALA A 173 -6.31 -10.84 -3.61
CA ALA A 173 -6.77 -9.82 -4.56
C ALA A 173 -6.87 -10.32 -6.02
N SER A 174 -6.59 -11.61 -6.28
CA SER A 174 -6.53 -12.19 -7.63
C SER A 174 -5.56 -11.44 -8.55
N PHE A 175 -4.41 -10.97 -8.02
CA PHE A 175 -3.32 -10.42 -8.82
C PHE A 175 -2.48 -11.52 -9.48
N GLY A 176 -2.31 -12.63 -8.80
CA GLY A 176 -1.90 -13.90 -9.38
C GLY A 176 -2.91 -15.00 -9.04
N VAL A 177 -2.84 -16.12 -9.74
CA VAL A 177 -3.69 -17.28 -9.47
C VAL A 177 -3.25 -17.97 -8.18
N PHE A 178 -1.94 -18.05 -7.97
CA PHE A 178 -1.31 -18.49 -6.73
C PHE A 178 -0.10 -17.62 -6.38
N GLY A 179 0.38 -17.75 -5.15
CA GLY A 179 1.56 -17.05 -4.66
C GLY A 179 2.48 -17.98 -3.88
N MET A 180 3.78 -17.67 -3.86
CA MET A 180 4.77 -18.36 -3.03
C MET A 180 5.17 -17.46 -1.86
N GLY A 181 4.95 -17.93 -0.63
CA GLY A 181 5.40 -17.34 0.63
C GLY A 181 6.45 -18.21 1.32
N GLU A 182 6.86 -17.85 2.53
CA GLU A 182 7.84 -18.60 3.32
C GLU A 182 7.58 -18.40 4.82
N GLU A 183 7.88 -19.41 5.63
CA GLU A 183 7.61 -19.41 7.06
C GLU A 183 8.78 -19.88 7.93
N THR A 184 9.09 -19.06 8.93
CA THR A 184 10.01 -19.37 10.03
C THR A 184 9.29 -19.56 11.37
N ILE A 185 8.24 -18.77 11.66
CA ILE A 185 7.38 -18.92 12.86
C ILE A 185 5.93 -19.08 12.42
N SER A 186 5.33 -18.02 11.87
CA SER A 186 3.96 -18.03 11.31
C SER A 186 3.81 -17.17 10.05
N SER A 187 4.94 -16.85 9.40
CA SER A 187 5.00 -15.95 8.23
C SER A 187 4.33 -16.45 6.95
N GLY A 188 3.84 -17.68 6.89
CA GLY A 188 2.97 -18.18 5.82
C GLY A 188 1.52 -18.27 6.28
N ARG A 189 1.28 -18.93 7.42
CA ARG A 189 -0.06 -19.16 7.98
C ARG A 189 -0.76 -17.88 8.38
N SER A 190 -0.05 -16.94 8.99
CA SER A 190 -0.61 -15.68 9.48
C SER A 190 -1.12 -14.79 8.33
N PRO A 191 -0.31 -14.48 7.29
CA PRO A 191 -0.83 -13.76 6.13
C PRO A 191 -1.98 -14.50 5.43
N ALA A 192 -1.90 -15.83 5.30
CA ALA A 192 -2.98 -16.61 4.69
C ALA A 192 -4.30 -16.50 5.47
N SER A 193 -4.25 -16.57 6.80
CA SER A 193 -5.42 -16.40 7.68
C SER A 193 -6.08 -15.04 7.48
N ASN A 194 -5.30 -13.96 7.54
CA ASN A 194 -5.80 -12.59 7.38
C ASN A 194 -6.23 -12.24 5.95
N ASN A 195 -6.03 -13.14 4.99
CA ASN A 195 -6.44 -13.00 3.59
C ASN A 195 -7.37 -14.12 3.09
N GLY A 196 -7.82 -15.01 3.99
CA GLY A 196 -8.75 -16.09 3.68
C GLY A 196 -8.23 -17.06 2.62
N LEU A 197 -6.94 -17.41 2.67
CA LEU A 197 -6.27 -18.26 1.69
C LEU A 197 -5.99 -19.66 2.23
N VAL A 198 -5.81 -20.62 1.33
CA VAL A 198 -5.22 -21.91 1.67
C VAL A 198 -3.70 -21.76 1.75
N ALA A 199 -3.11 -22.28 2.82
CA ALA A 199 -1.65 -22.32 2.99
C ALA A 199 -1.20 -23.67 3.54
N TYR A 200 -0.12 -24.20 2.97
CA TYR A 200 0.47 -25.48 3.36
C TYR A 200 1.91 -25.28 3.84
N THR A 201 2.18 -25.68 5.09
CA THR A 201 3.53 -25.70 5.66
C THR A 201 3.97 -27.16 5.74
N PRO A 202 4.94 -27.61 4.93
CA PRO A 202 5.28 -29.01 4.82
C PRO A 202 6.08 -29.53 6.01
N SER A 203 6.15 -30.85 6.13
CA SER A 203 7.19 -31.53 6.93
C SER A 203 8.59 -31.19 6.43
N ARG A 204 9.59 -31.33 7.32
CA ARG A 204 10.99 -30.98 7.04
C ARG A 204 11.50 -31.71 5.79
N GLY A 205 12.16 -30.97 4.90
CA GLY A 205 12.81 -31.54 3.71
C GLY A 205 11.89 -31.98 2.58
N LEU A 206 10.55 -31.89 2.73
CA LEU A 206 9.61 -32.33 1.70
C LEU A 206 9.56 -31.37 0.48
N ILE A 207 9.74 -30.07 0.71
CA ILE A 207 9.95 -29.08 -0.35
C ILE A 207 11.27 -28.39 -0.10
N SER A 208 12.15 -28.37 -1.11
CA SER A 208 13.45 -27.72 -0.96
C SER A 208 13.32 -26.20 -0.79
N ILE A 209 14.11 -25.66 0.14
CA ILE A 209 14.29 -24.23 0.36
C ILE A 209 15.52 -23.66 -0.35
N ARG A 210 16.19 -24.42 -1.23
CA ARG A 210 17.41 -23.95 -1.89
C ARG A 210 17.11 -22.72 -2.75
N GLY A 211 17.85 -21.64 -2.48
CA GLY A 211 17.69 -20.35 -3.13
C GLY A 211 16.63 -19.45 -2.49
N ASN A 212 16.12 -19.81 -1.31
CA ASN A 212 15.40 -18.92 -0.42
C ASN A 212 16.37 -18.25 0.57
N TRP A 213 16.14 -16.98 0.86
CA TRP A 213 16.85 -16.26 1.92
C TRP A 213 16.50 -16.85 3.28
N PRO A 214 17.48 -17.43 4.01
CA PRO A 214 17.20 -18.06 5.30
C PRO A 214 17.00 -17.02 6.41
N LEU A 215 16.33 -17.41 7.49
CA LEU A 215 16.22 -16.64 8.74
C LEU A 215 16.64 -17.51 9.92
N PHE A 216 15.83 -18.50 10.31
CA PHE A 216 16.22 -19.50 11.30
C PHE A 216 16.30 -20.85 10.59
N PRO A 217 17.51 -21.32 10.22
CA PRO A 217 17.66 -22.48 9.34
C PRO A 217 17.00 -23.77 9.86
N THR A 218 16.83 -23.88 11.19
CA THR A 218 16.12 -24.99 11.85
C THR A 218 14.61 -24.95 11.66
N CYS A 219 14.04 -23.84 11.19
CA CYS A 219 12.60 -23.60 11.10
C CYS A 219 12.10 -23.33 9.68
N ASP A 220 12.95 -22.76 8.83
CA ASP A 220 12.56 -22.19 7.53
C ASP A 220 11.93 -23.24 6.59
N THR A 221 10.80 -22.86 5.98
CA THR A 221 10.13 -23.66 4.95
C THR A 221 9.38 -22.79 3.95
N VAL A 222 9.33 -23.23 2.69
CA VAL A 222 8.49 -22.58 1.67
C VAL A 222 7.01 -22.85 1.93
N VAL A 223 6.16 -21.87 1.62
CA VAL A 223 4.71 -21.94 1.86
C VAL A 223 3.95 -21.47 0.63
N PRO A 224 3.35 -22.37 -0.16
CA PRO A 224 2.42 -21.97 -1.21
C PRO A 224 1.15 -21.33 -0.62
N HIS A 225 0.62 -20.35 -1.32
CA HIS A 225 -0.67 -19.70 -1.06
C HIS A 225 -1.59 -19.86 -2.27
N THR A 226 -2.78 -20.41 -2.05
CA THR A 226 -3.82 -20.56 -3.08
C THR A 226 -5.18 -20.14 -2.53
N ARG A 227 -6.16 -19.94 -3.42
CA ARG A 227 -7.54 -19.62 -3.00
C ARG A 227 -8.37 -20.88 -2.69
N THR A 228 -7.96 -22.02 -3.26
CA THR A 228 -8.62 -23.31 -3.05
C THR A 228 -7.60 -24.42 -2.76
N VAL A 229 -8.03 -25.49 -2.09
CA VAL A 229 -7.23 -26.70 -1.88
C VAL A 229 -6.98 -27.41 -3.22
N ALA A 230 -7.91 -27.34 -4.16
CA ALA A 230 -7.70 -27.90 -5.50
C ALA A 230 -6.56 -27.21 -6.27
N ASP A 231 -6.44 -25.88 -6.18
CA ASP A 231 -5.30 -25.15 -6.74
C ASP A 231 -4.00 -25.49 -6.01
N MET A 232 -4.07 -25.74 -4.69
CA MET A 232 -2.93 -26.20 -3.91
C MET A 232 -2.39 -27.52 -4.47
N PHE A 233 -3.27 -28.49 -4.76
CA PHE A 233 -2.86 -29.77 -5.34
C PHE A 233 -2.17 -29.62 -6.70
N ALA A 234 -2.71 -28.78 -7.58
CA ALA A 234 -2.08 -28.50 -8.88
C ALA A 234 -0.68 -27.89 -8.74
N LEU A 235 -0.48 -27.04 -7.72
CA LEU A 235 0.81 -26.45 -7.43
C LEU A 235 1.80 -27.46 -6.81
N LEU A 236 1.34 -28.27 -5.85
CA LEU A 236 2.18 -29.27 -5.18
C LEU A 236 2.69 -30.36 -6.13
N ASP A 237 1.89 -30.74 -7.14
CA ASP A 237 2.35 -31.66 -8.20
C ASP A 237 3.61 -31.17 -8.92
N VAL A 238 3.82 -29.84 -8.97
CA VAL A 238 4.99 -29.20 -9.59
C VAL A 238 6.14 -29.01 -8.61
N ILE A 239 5.88 -28.42 -7.44
CA ILE A 239 6.93 -27.91 -6.54
C ILE A 239 7.46 -28.96 -5.55
N VAL A 240 6.67 -29.97 -5.21
CA VAL A 240 7.16 -31.11 -4.41
C VAL A 240 7.90 -32.02 -5.37
N ALA A 241 9.22 -32.05 -5.30
CA ALA A 241 10.08 -32.88 -6.14
C ALA A 241 11.45 -33.02 -5.50
N GLU A 242 12.16 -34.10 -5.85
CA GLU A 242 13.52 -34.33 -5.38
C GLU A 242 14.49 -33.24 -5.87
N ASP A 243 15.30 -32.68 -4.96
CA ASP A 243 16.40 -31.78 -5.30
C ASP A 243 17.74 -32.42 -4.93
N GLN A 244 18.52 -32.84 -5.92
CA GLN A 244 19.81 -33.49 -5.66
C GLN A 244 20.85 -32.56 -5.01
N LYS A 245 20.63 -31.23 -5.04
CA LYS A 245 21.51 -30.24 -4.39
C LYS A 245 20.96 -29.88 -3.02
N THR A 246 21.73 -30.13 -1.97
CA THR A 246 21.36 -29.84 -0.57
C THR A 246 22.04 -28.59 -0.01
N ALA A 247 22.94 -27.95 -0.76
CA ALA A 247 23.59 -26.71 -0.35
C ALA A 247 22.55 -25.61 -0.06
N CYS A 248 22.73 -24.90 1.05
CA CYS A 248 21.79 -23.90 1.59
C CYS A 248 20.39 -24.45 1.94
N ASP A 249 20.23 -25.76 2.08
CA ASP A 249 19.02 -26.41 2.58
C ASP A 249 19.34 -27.14 3.89
N PHE A 250 19.15 -26.44 5.01
CA PHE A 250 19.75 -26.82 6.29
C PHE A 250 19.40 -28.26 6.73
N TRP A 251 18.11 -28.62 6.67
CA TRP A 251 17.63 -29.92 7.10
C TRP A 251 18.02 -31.07 6.17
N ARG A 252 18.10 -30.83 4.85
CA ARG A 252 18.54 -31.85 3.89
C ARG A 252 20.06 -31.99 3.85
N GLY A 253 20.80 -30.96 4.24
CA GLY A 253 22.26 -30.98 4.27
C GLY A 253 22.88 -31.53 5.57
N GLN A 254 22.16 -31.46 6.70
CA GLN A 254 22.69 -31.92 7.99
C GLN A 254 22.83 -33.46 8.05
N PRO A 255 23.86 -34.02 8.72
CA PRO A 255 24.11 -35.46 8.76
C PRO A 255 23.55 -36.20 9.99
N PHE A 256 22.87 -35.50 10.91
CA PHE A 256 22.53 -36.02 12.24
C PHE A 256 21.16 -36.71 12.32
N VAL A 257 20.20 -36.23 11.54
CA VAL A 257 18.83 -36.74 11.48
C VAL A 257 18.53 -37.23 10.07
N SER A 258 18.08 -38.47 9.92
CA SER A 258 17.65 -39.00 8.63
C SER A 258 16.22 -38.55 8.31
N LEU A 259 16.04 -37.87 7.17
CA LEU A 259 14.73 -37.48 6.66
C LEU A 259 14.25 -38.50 5.60
N PRO A 260 12.94 -38.75 5.49
CA PRO A 260 12.42 -39.57 4.41
C PRO A 260 12.60 -38.87 3.05
N GLY A 261 12.87 -39.65 2.00
CA GLY A 261 12.93 -39.12 0.63
C GLY A 261 11.56 -38.62 0.15
N VAL A 262 11.56 -37.61 -0.72
CA VAL A 262 10.34 -36.92 -1.18
C VAL A 262 9.37 -37.90 -1.83
N GLU A 263 9.87 -38.77 -2.71
CA GLU A 263 9.10 -39.79 -3.44
C GLU A 263 8.42 -40.83 -2.54
N LYS A 264 8.88 -40.99 -1.28
CA LYS A 264 8.22 -41.88 -0.31
C LYS A 264 6.97 -41.25 0.29
N ILE A 265 6.91 -39.93 0.36
CA ILE A 265 5.86 -39.19 1.04
C ILE A 265 4.84 -38.63 0.04
N ARG A 266 5.29 -38.04 -1.08
CA ARG A 266 4.36 -37.47 -2.07
C ARG A 266 3.48 -38.56 -2.68
N PRO A 267 2.21 -38.26 -3.02
CA PRO A 267 1.37 -39.15 -3.82
C PRO A 267 1.80 -39.11 -5.29
N GLY A 268 1.24 -40.02 -6.11
CA GLY A 268 1.40 -40.00 -7.56
C GLY A 268 0.88 -38.70 -8.18
N SER A 269 -0.31 -38.26 -7.77
CA SER A 269 -0.79 -36.89 -7.92
C SER A 269 -1.46 -36.41 -6.64
N TYR A 270 -1.26 -35.15 -6.28
CA TYR A 270 -1.98 -34.52 -5.17
C TYR A 270 -3.49 -34.42 -5.44
N SER A 271 -3.93 -34.43 -6.70
CA SER A 271 -5.36 -34.49 -7.03
C SER A 271 -6.03 -35.80 -6.59
N ASP A 272 -5.26 -36.88 -6.38
CA ASP A 272 -5.80 -38.15 -5.88
C ASP A 272 -6.22 -38.06 -4.41
N LEU A 273 -5.80 -37.02 -3.69
CA LEU A 273 -6.19 -36.76 -2.30
C LEU A 273 -7.58 -36.11 -2.16
N LYS A 274 -8.25 -35.80 -3.28
CA LYS A 274 -9.60 -35.21 -3.31
C LYS A 274 -10.66 -36.20 -2.82
N ASP A 275 -10.78 -36.35 -1.51
CA ASP A 275 -11.82 -37.15 -0.87
C ASP A 275 -12.72 -36.27 0.02
N PRO A 276 -14.00 -36.05 -0.34
CA PRO A 276 -14.91 -35.25 0.47
C PRO A 276 -15.31 -35.94 1.79
N ASN A 277 -15.03 -37.24 1.96
CA ASN A 277 -15.40 -38.03 3.12
C ASN A 277 -14.21 -38.35 4.03
N SER A 278 -13.03 -37.78 3.79
CA SER A 278 -11.80 -38.13 4.50
C SER A 278 -11.85 -37.87 6.01
N LEU A 279 -12.77 -37.01 6.46
CA LEU A 279 -13.00 -36.68 7.86
C LEU A 279 -14.01 -37.62 8.57
N ALA A 280 -14.66 -38.53 7.85
CA ALA A 280 -15.63 -39.45 8.44
C ALA A 280 -14.96 -40.39 9.46
N GLY A 281 -15.50 -40.44 10.67
CA GLY A 281 -15.00 -41.27 11.77
C GLY A 281 -13.73 -40.74 12.43
N LYS A 282 -13.22 -39.58 12.02
CA LYS A 282 -11.97 -39.01 12.55
C LYS A 282 -12.17 -38.34 13.91
N ARG A 283 -11.17 -38.47 14.79
CA ARG A 283 -11.13 -37.85 16.11
C ARG A 283 -10.23 -36.64 16.07
N ILE A 284 -10.81 -35.48 16.37
CA ILE A 284 -10.17 -34.17 16.22
C ILE A 284 -9.98 -33.54 17.59
N GLY A 285 -8.74 -33.19 17.93
CA GLY A 285 -8.44 -32.41 19.12
C GLY A 285 -8.51 -30.91 18.81
N VAL A 286 -9.13 -30.12 19.68
CA VAL A 286 -9.02 -28.65 19.66
C VAL A 286 -8.38 -28.13 20.96
N PRO A 287 -7.24 -27.43 20.89
CA PRO A 287 -6.63 -26.81 22.07
C PRO A 287 -7.56 -25.76 22.70
N LYS A 288 -7.95 -25.98 23.96
CA LYS A 288 -8.86 -25.08 24.70
C LYS A 288 -8.38 -23.63 24.71
N MET A 289 -7.07 -23.43 24.85
CA MET A 289 -6.43 -22.12 24.90
C MET A 289 -6.70 -21.25 23.65
N TYR A 290 -7.01 -21.85 22.50
CA TYR A 290 -7.23 -21.13 21.23
C TYR A 290 -8.70 -20.86 20.90
N ILE A 291 -9.61 -21.27 21.78
CA ILE A 291 -11.07 -21.13 21.59
C ILE A 291 -11.75 -20.42 22.77
N GLY A 292 -10.96 -19.66 23.55
CA GLY A 292 -11.43 -18.93 24.73
C GLY A 292 -11.53 -19.76 26.00
N GLY A 293 -11.03 -21.00 25.98
CA GLY A 293 -10.91 -21.85 27.16
C GLY A 293 -9.67 -21.54 28.02
N HIS A 294 -9.66 -22.02 29.26
CA HIS A 294 -8.53 -21.87 30.18
C HIS A 294 -7.70 -23.15 30.23
N ASP A 295 -6.39 -23.02 30.03
CA ASP A 295 -5.37 -24.04 30.30
C ASP A 295 -4.37 -23.41 31.28
N PRO A 296 -4.24 -23.93 32.52
CA PRO A 296 -3.38 -23.34 33.55
C PRO A 296 -1.88 -23.45 33.24
N GLU A 297 -1.49 -24.38 32.36
CA GLU A 297 -0.09 -24.56 31.93
C GLU A 297 0.26 -23.65 30.74
N ALA A 298 -0.75 -23.08 30.08
CA ALA A 298 -0.57 -22.23 28.92
C ALA A 298 -0.36 -20.76 29.30
N ARG A 299 0.48 -20.06 28.54
CA ARG A 299 0.51 -18.60 28.58
C ARG A 299 -0.86 -18.07 28.12
N PRO A 300 -1.39 -17.00 28.74
CA PRO A 300 -2.68 -16.45 28.34
C PRO A 300 -2.72 -16.11 26.85
N VAL A 301 -3.76 -16.56 26.14
CA VAL A 301 -3.98 -16.30 24.71
C VAL A 301 -5.21 -15.40 24.56
N HIS A 302 -5.09 -14.34 23.76
CA HIS A 302 -6.24 -13.52 23.38
C HIS A 302 -6.95 -14.13 22.17
N THR A 303 -8.24 -14.45 22.33
CA THR A 303 -9.12 -14.87 21.23
C THR A 303 -10.34 -13.97 21.19
N ARG A 304 -10.56 -13.30 20.05
CA ARG A 304 -11.69 -12.40 19.83
C ARG A 304 -13.00 -13.19 19.80
N GLN A 305 -14.08 -12.60 20.32
CA GLN A 305 -15.39 -13.26 20.35
C GLN A 305 -15.87 -13.70 18.96
N SER A 306 -15.70 -12.89 17.92
CA SER A 306 -16.10 -13.26 16.56
C SER A 306 -15.25 -14.39 15.96
N VAL A 307 -14.01 -14.61 16.44
CA VAL A 307 -13.22 -15.81 16.08
C VAL A 307 -13.78 -17.04 16.77
N ILE A 308 -14.17 -16.94 18.04
CA ILE A 308 -14.82 -18.03 18.78
C ILE A 308 -16.15 -18.42 18.10
N ASP A 309 -16.90 -17.44 17.59
CA ASP A 309 -18.15 -17.72 16.89
C ASP A 309 -17.93 -18.39 15.53
N LEU A 310 -16.89 -18.00 14.79
CA LEU A 310 -16.47 -18.74 13.58
C LEU A 310 -16.03 -20.16 13.90
N TRP A 311 -15.30 -20.37 15.01
CA TRP A 311 -14.91 -21.69 15.47
C TRP A 311 -16.13 -22.59 15.74
N LYS A 312 -17.19 -22.09 16.41
CA LYS A 312 -18.41 -22.87 16.64
C LYS A 312 -19.02 -23.38 15.33
N ASN A 313 -19.02 -22.55 14.29
CA ASN A 313 -19.50 -22.96 12.97
C ASN A 313 -18.58 -23.99 12.33
N ALA A 314 -17.27 -23.80 12.42
CA ALA A 314 -16.28 -24.74 11.88
C ALA A 314 -16.38 -26.12 12.55
N LYS A 315 -16.56 -26.15 13.88
CA LYS A 315 -16.83 -27.38 14.65
C LYS A 315 -18.07 -28.10 14.13
N ALA A 316 -19.18 -27.38 13.93
CA ALA A 316 -20.40 -27.98 13.39
C ALA A 316 -20.20 -28.57 11.99
N VAL A 317 -19.40 -27.93 11.13
CA VAL A 317 -19.04 -28.49 9.82
C VAL A 317 -18.22 -29.77 9.98
N LEU A 318 -17.18 -29.79 10.83
CA LEU A 318 -16.38 -30.98 11.10
C LEU A 318 -17.24 -32.15 11.59
N GLU A 319 -18.15 -31.90 12.53
CA GLU A 319 -19.08 -32.90 13.07
C GLU A 319 -20.07 -33.38 11.99
N SER A 320 -20.54 -32.49 11.11
CA SER A 320 -21.42 -32.87 9.99
C SER A 320 -20.73 -33.77 8.96
N LEU A 321 -19.40 -33.72 8.87
CA LEU A 321 -18.58 -34.61 8.05
C LEU A 321 -18.29 -35.96 8.72
N GLY A 322 -18.88 -36.20 9.90
CA GLY A 322 -18.74 -37.46 10.64
C GLY A 322 -17.53 -37.52 11.56
N ALA A 323 -16.83 -36.40 11.78
CA ALA A 323 -15.75 -36.33 12.76
C ALA A 323 -16.28 -36.11 14.20
N THR A 324 -15.50 -36.51 15.20
CA THR A 324 -15.75 -36.16 16.61
C THR A 324 -14.73 -35.11 17.04
N VAL A 325 -15.20 -33.97 17.58
CA VAL A 325 -14.33 -32.89 18.04
C VAL A 325 -14.29 -32.85 19.58
N GLU A 326 -13.09 -32.97 20.15
CA GLU A 326 -12.87 -32.92 21.60
C GLU A 326 -11.89 -31.81 22.01
N GLU A 327 -12.23 -31.14 23.11
CA GLU A 327 -11.37 -30.12 23.69
C GLU A 327 -10.21 -30.74 24.46
N VAL A 328 -8.99 -30.30 24.17
CA VAL A 328 -7.75 -30.88 24.70
C VAL A 328 -6.77 -29.82 25.20
N GLU A 329 -5.83 -30.26 26.03
CA GLU A 329 -4.61 -29.49 26.33
C GLU A 329 -3.64 -29.59 25.14
N PHE A 330 -2.59 -28.76 25.10
CA PHE A 330 -1.64 -28.78 23.99
C PHE A 330 -0.18 -28.79 24.44
N PRO A 331 0.33 -29.95 24.91
CA PRO A 331 1.64 -30.07 25.55
C PRO A 331 2.81 -29.61 24.67
N VAL A 332 2.72 -29.81 23.36
CA VAL A 332 3.72 -29.32 22.41
C VAL A 332 3.96 -27.81 22.48
N VAL A 333 2.95 -27.02 22.85
CA VAL A 333 3.10 -25.57 23.05
C VAL A 333 3.44 -25.28 24.51
N THR A 334 2.70 -25.85 25.46
CA THR A 334 2.89 -25.51 26.87
C THR A 334 4.26 -25.94 27.39
N ASN A 335 4.73 -27.15 27.06
CA ASN A 335 6.07 -27.62 27.42
C ASN A 335 7.17 -26.81 26.72
N PHE A 336 6.94 -26.40 25.48
CA PHE A 336 7.91 -25.59 24.72
C PHE A 336 8.05 -24.16 25.26
N GLU A 337 7.00 -23.64 25.91
CA GLU A 337 6.96 -22.29 26.48
C GLU A 337 7.28 -22.23 27.99
N LYS A 338 7.44 -23.37 28.66
CA LYS A 338 7.85 -23.45 30.07
C LYS A 338 9.23 -22.82 30.27
N VAL A 339 9.38 -22.11 31.39
CA VAL A 339 10.65 -21.52 31.84
C VAL A 339 11.25 -22.48 32.88
N ASP A 340 12.53 -22.86 32.75
CA ASP A 340 13.18 -23.78 33.70
C ASP A 340 13.31 -23.15 35.10
N ASP A 341 12.78 -23.81 36.12
CA ASP A 341 12.73 -23.38 37.53
C ASP A 341 14.09 -23.36 38.28
N GLY A 342 15.23 -23.34 37.58
CA GLY A 342 16.55 -23.59 38.17
C GLY A 342 17.67 -22.58 37.87
N ALA A 343 17.50 -21.64 36.94
CA ALA A 343 18.50 -20.62 36.62
C ALA A 343 17.95 -19.23 36.94
N LEU A 344 18.61 -18.48 37.84
CA LEU A 344 18.15 -17.18 38.34
C LEU A 344 17.72 -16.21 37.21
N PRO A 345 16.46 -15.76 37.16
CA PRO A 345 16.03 -14.69 36.28
C PRO A 345 16.42 -13.32 36.87
N THR A 346 17.17 -12.52 36.12
CA THR A 346 17.37 -11.08 36.38
C THR A 346 16.25 -10.29 35.66
N PRO A 347 15.80 -9.10 36.12
CA PRO A 347 14.69 -8.39 35.49
C PRO A 347 14.99 -8.05 34.01
N GLY A 348 14.27 -8.68 33.08
CA GLY A 348 14.66 -8.83 31.68
C GLY A 348 14.55 -10.30 31.24
N THR A 349 13.32 -10.82 31.38
CA THR A 349 12.95 -12.25 31.47
C THR A 349 13.58 -13.14 30.40
N ALA A 350 14.32 -14.16 30.86
CA ALA A 350 15.02 -15.17 30.07
C ALA A 350 14.17 -15.77 28.93
N ALA A 351 14.73 -15.78 27.72
CA ALA A 351 14.15 -16.47 26.57
C ALA A 351 14.28 -18.00 26.72
N PRO A 352 13.36 -18.81 26.17
CA PRO A 352 13.40 -20.27 26.33
C PRO A 352 14.60 -20.90 25.61
N ALA A 353 14.94 -22.17 25.92
CA ALA A 353 16.15 -22.86 25.43
C ALA A 353 16.33 -22.90 23.88
N HIS A 354 15.26 -22.73 23.10
CA HIS A 354 15.27 -22.66 21.63
C HIS A 354 15.64 -21.27 21.07
N ARG A 355 15.75 -20.25 21.92
CA ARG A 355 16.23 -18.90 21.55
C ARG A 355 17.65 -18.68 22.08
N ASN A 356 18.52 -19.65 21.82
CA ASN A 356 19.90 -19.56 22.24
C ASN A 356 20.76 -18.80 21.20
N PRO A 357 21.92 -18.26 21.61
CA PRO A 357 22.81 -17.54 20.69
C PRO A 357 23.33 -18.35 19.50
N ILE A 358 23.30 -19.69 19.55
CA ILE A 358 23.73 -20.51 18.43
C ILE A 358 22.67 -20.47 17.33
N ASP A 359 21.42 -20.86 17.60
CA ASP A 359 20.36 -20.94 16.60
C ASP A 359 20.01 -19.55 16.03
N MET A 360 19.82 -18.56 16.90
CA MET A 360 19.34 -17.24 16.50
C MET A 360 20.44 -16.25 16.07
N CYS A 361 21.73 -16.56 16.24
CA CYS A 361 22.82 -15.65 15.86
C CYS A 361 23.87 -16.34 15.01
N GLN A 362 24.58 -17.35 15.53
CA GLN A 362 25.67 -18.00 14.80
C GLN A 362 25.18 -18.75 13.55
N LEU A 363 24.15 -19.59 13.70
CA LEU A 363 23.60 -20.40 12.62
C LEU A 363 22.93 -19.51 11.56
N MET A 364 22.18 -18.50 12.00
CA MET A 364 21.60 -17.47 11.13
C MET A 364 22.69 -16.74 10.32
N ALA A 365 23.76 -16.27 10.97
CA ALA A 365 24.86 -15.60 10.29
C ALA A 365 25.51 -16.50 9.23
N TYR A 366 25.80 -17.76 9.58
CA TYR A 366 26.41 -18.71 8.66
C TYR A 366 25.51 -19.00 7.47
N ALA A 367 24.21 -19.17 7.68
CA ALA A 367 23.27 -19.41 6.59
C ALA A 367 23.11 -18.19 5.67
N TRP A 368 23.12 -16.98 6.22
CA TRP A 368 23.12 -15.73 5.44
C TRP A 368 24.39 -15.60 4.60
N ASP A 369 25.56 -15.88 5.18
CA ASP A 369 26.83 -15.84 4.45
C ASP A 369 26.89 -16.94 3.37
N ASP A 370 26.48 -18.17 3.69
CA ASP A 370 26.44 -19.28 2.74
C ASP A 370 25.48 -18.99 1.57
N PHE A 371 24.34 -18.32 1.83
CA PHE A 371 23.42 -17.85 0.79
C PHE A 371 24.09 -16.84 -0.15
N LEU A 372 24.80 -15.85 0.40
CA LEU A 372 25.50 -14.82 -0.37
C LEU A 372 26.66 -15.41 -1.18
N VAL A 373 27.46 -16.30 -0.58
CA VAL A 373 28.54 -17.03 -1.25
C VAL A 373 28.00 -17.89 -2.37
N SER A 374 26.91 -18.62 -2.13
CA SER A 374 26.23 -19.44 -3.13
C SER A 374 25.60 -18.61 -4.25
N ASN A 375 25.09 -17.41 -3.94
CA ASN A 375 24.60 -16.47 -4.96
C ASN A 375 25.73 -15.90 -5.82
N ALA A 376 26.90 -15.63 -5.26
CA ALA A 376 28.10 -15.20 -5.99
C ALA A 376 27.93 -13.92 -6.84
N ASP A 377 27.16 -12.94 -6.34
CA ASP A 377 27.03 -11.63 -7.01
C ASP A 377 28.24 -10.72 -6.70
N VAL A 378 29.30 -10.91 -7.48
CA VAL A 378 30.57 -10.17 -7.37
C VAL A 378 30.44 -8.67 -7.57
N ALA A 379 29.35 -8.20 -8.19
CA ALA A 379 29.16 -6.77 -8.44
C ALA A 379 28.63 -6.02 -7.21
N HIS A 380 27.97 -6.72 -6.28
CA HIS A 380 27.29 -6.09 -5.15
C HIS A 380 27.71 -6.67 -3.80
N CYS A 381 27.54 -7.98 -3.58
CA CYS A 381 27.84 -8.61 -2.29
C CYS A 381 27.96 -10.13 -2.41
N THR A 382 29.07 -10.69 -1.92
CA THR A 382 29.33 -12.13 -1.90
C THR A 382 29.56 -12.70 -0.50
N THR A 383 29.61 -11.85 0.53
CA THR A 383 29.81 -12.28 1.93
C THR A 383 29.11 -11.32 2.87
N LEU A 384 28.55 -11.85 3.96
CA LEU A 384 27.89 -11.07 4.99
C LEU A 384 28.88 -10.14 5.72
N ALA A 385 30.18 -10.48 5.79
CA ALA A 385 31.20 -9.65 6.42
C ALA A 385 31.37 -8.27 5.76
N ALA A 386 30.97 -8.12 4.49
CA ALA A 386 31.03 -6.87 3.75
C ALA A 386 29.78 -5.98 3.94
N VAL A 387 28.75 -6.47 4.64
CA VAL A 387 27.46 -5.80 4.76
C VAL A 387 27.45 -4.82 5.93
N ASP A 388 26.97 -3.60 5.68
CA ASP A 388 26.68 -2.65 6.75
C ASP A 388 25.48 -3.13 7.57
N SER A 389 25.78 -3.70 8.76
CA SER A 389 24.79 -4.21 9.70
C SER A 389 23.68 -3.21 10.07
N THR A 390 23.94 -1.89 10.01
CA THR A 390 22.94 -0.86 10.36
C THR A 390 21.87 -0.70 9.28
N SER A 391 22.17 -1.14 8.05
CA SER A 391 21.28 -1.08 6.90
C SER A 391 20.43 -2.34 6.70
N ILE A 392 20.69 -3.41 7.46
CA ILE A 392 19.98 -4.69 7.30
C ILE A 392 18.51 -4.56 7.68
N PHE A 393 18.20 -3.95 8.82
CA PHE A 393 16.82 -3.70 9.25
C PHE A 393 16.71 -2.38 10.02
N PRO A 394 16.84 -1.24 9.32
CA PRO A 394 16.70 0.07 9.96
C PRO A 394 15.25 0.31 10.38
N ARG A 395 15.07 0.87 11.57
CA ARG A 395 13.74 1.28 12.02
C ARG A 395 13.21 2.43 11.12
N PRO A 396 12.01 2.29 10.53
CA PRO A 396 11.41 3.38 9.75
C PRO A 396 11.23 4.67 10.57
N PRO A 397 11.48 5.86 10.00
CA PRO A 397 11.21 7.12 10.69
C PRO A 397 9.75 7.23 11.13
N GLY A 398 9.52 7.63 12.39
CA GLY A 398 8.19 7.81 12.97
C GLY A 398 7.53 6.52 13.47
N SER A 399 8.09 5.33 13.23
CA SER A 399 7.56 4.11 13.81
C SER A 399 7.95 3.94 15.28
N LEU A 400 7.09 3.28 16.05
CA LEU A 400 7.40 2.82 17.39
C LEU A 400 8.57 1.83 17.36
N PRO A 401 9.34 1.72 18.46
CA PRO A 401 10.26 0.60 18.65
C PRO A 401 9.47 -0.72 18.67
N ASP A 402 10.00 -1.74 18.01
CA ASP A 402 9.49 -3.10 18.16
C ASP A 402 9.69 -3.60 19.61
N LYS A 403 8.83 -4.54 20.04
CA LYS A 403 8.86 -5.09 21.39
C LYS A 403 9.66 -6.39 21.50
N TYR A 404 10.59 -6.61 20.59
CA TYR A 404 11.58 -7.68 20.74
C TYR A 404 12.45 -7.40 21.97
N ASP A 405 12.96 -8.45 22.61
CA ASP A 405 13.92 -8.30 23.70
C ASP A 405 15.18 -7.58 23.17
N SER A 406 15.81 -6.71 23.97
CA SER A 406 17.06 -6.05 23.57
C SER A 406 18.21 -7.03 23.26
N ASN A 407 18.14 -8.25 23.79
CA ASN A 407 19.06 -9.34 23.53
C ASN A 407 18.66 -10.20 22.32
N ASP A 408 17.48 -9.97 21.72
CA ASP A 408 16.98 -10.71 20.56
C ASP A 408 17.88 -10.43 19.34
N PRO A 409 18.47 -11.46 18.71
CA PRO A 409 19.30 -11.29 17.53
C PRO A 409 18.59 -10.60 16.35
N LEU A 410 17.25 -10.65 16.30
CA LEU A 410 16.45 -9.92 15.31
C LEU A 410 16.61 -8.39 15.40
N VAL A 411 17.19 -7.87 16.49
CA VAL A 411 17.57 -6.45 16.65
C VAL A 411 19.07 -6.24 16.84
N ARG A 412 19.90 -7.30 16.84
CA ARG A 412 21.37 -7.26 17.03
C ARG A 412 22.16 -7.66 15.79
N HIS A 413 21.79 -7.13 14.62
CA HIS A 413 22.45 -7.41 13.35
C HIS A 413 23.99 -7.21 13.35
N LYS A 414 24.51 -6.30 14.19
CA LYS A 414 25.95 -6.13 14.38
C LYS A 414 26.62 -7.40 14.89
N ASP A 415 25.98 -8.09 15.85
CA ASP A 415 26.53 -9.30 16.45
C ASP A 415 26.41 -10.50 15.50
N VAL A 416 25.37 -10.51 14.66
CA VAL A 416 25.18 -11.50 13.59
C VAL A 416 26.30 -11.37 12.56
N VAL A 417 26.55 -10.16 12.05
CA VAL A 417 27.66 -9.91 11.09
C VAL A 417 29.02 -10.25 11.72
N ALA A 418 29.20 -9.97 13.01
CA ALA A 418 30.45 -10.28 13.72
C ALA A 418 30.76 -11.79 13.87
N GLN A 419 29.79 -12.68 13.62
CA GLN A 419 30.03 -14.14 13.59
C GLN A 419 30.83 -14.58 12.36
N ILE A 420 30.90 -13.76 11.31
CA ILE A 420 31.60 -14.11 10.08
C ILE A 420 33.05 -13.66 10.17
N THR A 421 33.93 -14.63 10.42
CA THR A 421 35.38 -14.45 10.53
C THR A 421 36.12 -15.41 9.59
N SER A 422 37.42 -15.20 9.36
CA SER A 422 38.26 -16.11 8.58
C SER A 422 38.44 -17.49 9.20
N GLU A 423 38.04 -17.68 10.46
CA GLU A 423 38.22 -18.92 11.24
C GLU A 423 36.88 -19.63 11.53
N ARG A 424 35.81 -19.31 10.79
CA ARG A 424 34.50 -19.95 11.03
C ARG A 424 34.54 -21.46 10.74
N LEU A 425 33.90 -22.25 11.60
CA LEU A 425 33.69 -23.68 11.40
C LEU A 425 32.68 -23.93 10.25
N PRO A 426 32.73 -25.09 9.58
CA PRO A 426 31.61 -25.55 8.77
C PRO A 426 30.31 -25.57 9.60
N ILE A 427 29.18 -25.24 8.98
CA ILE A 427 27.91 -25.02 9.68
C ILE A 427 27.45 -26.25 10.49
N TYR A 428 27.74 -27.45 10.02
CA TYR A 428 27.39 -28.69 10.72
C TYR A 428 28.42 -29.12 11.78
N ASP A 429 29.59 -28.49 11.84
CA ASP A 429 30.63 -28.77 12.83
C ASP A 429 30.49 -27.89 14.08
N ILE A 430 29.45 -27.04 14.15
CA ILE A 430 29.15 -26.22 15.33
C ILE A 430 28.94 -27.15 16.55
N PRO A 431 29.68 -26.95 17.66
CA PRO A 431 29.59 -27.82 18.83
C PRO A 431 28.17 -27.92 19.39
N GLY A 432 27.72 -29.15 19.63
CA GLY A 432 26.40 -29.44 20.21
C GLY A 432 25.23 -29.41 19.22
N LEU A 433 25.44 -29.05 17.95
CA LEU A 433 24.36 -28.96 16.95
C LEU A 433 23.65 -30.31 16.73
N GLY A 434 24.41 -31.40 16.53
CA GLY A 434 23.85 -32.72 16.31
C GLY A 434 22.89 -33.19 17.42
N PRO A 435 23.33 -33.23 18.70
CA PRO A 435 22.45 -33.52 19.83
C PRO A 435 21.24 -32.59 19.93
N ALA A 436 21.39 -31.29 19.62
CA ALA A 436 20.28 -30.35 19.63
C ALA A 436 19.21 -30.68 18.57
N LEU A 437 19.61 -31.00 17.34
CA LEU A 437 18.66 -31.39 16.28
C LEU A 437 17.95 -32.71 16.60
N VAL A 438 18.66 -33.70 17.14
CA VAL A 438 18.05 -34.95 17.63
C VAL A 438 17.05 -34.66 18.76
N GLY A 439 17.38 -33.73 19.65
CA GLY A 439 16.50 -33.26 20.73
C GLY A 439 15.21 -32.64 20.22
N LEU A 440 15.26 -31.81 19.17
CA LEU A 440 14.06 -31.22 18.55
C LEU A 440 13.11 -32.30 17.99
N GLU A 441 13.64 -33.30 17.32
CA GLU A 441 12.83 -34.41 16.77
C GLU A 441 12.24 -35.28 17.89
N ALA A 442 13.03 -35.56 18.93
CA ALA A 442 12.56 -36.29 20.11
C ALA A 442 11.44 -35.53 20.83
N GLN A 443 11.58 -34.21 20.98
CA GLN A 443 10.56 -33.37 21.60
C GLN A 443 9.27 -33.35 20.76
N ARG A 444 9.34 -33.18 19.43
CA ARG A 444 8.16 -33.31 18.56
C ARG A 444 7.46 -34.64 18.80
N LYS A 445 8.23 -35.73 18.78
CA LYS A 445 7.69 -37.08 18.94
C LYS A 445 6.96 -37.23 20.27
N THR A 446 7.59 -36.86 21.38
CA THR A 446 6.99 -37.01 22.71
C THR A 446 5.81 -36.06 22.95
N ASP A 447 5.97 -34.77 22.67
CA ASP A 447 4.99 -33.75 23.05
C ASP A 447 3.82 -33.63 22.07
N PHE A 448 3.93 -34.20 20.86
CA PHE A 448 2.88 -34.12 19.84
C PHE A 448 2.47 -35.49 19.26
N GLU A 449 3.39 -36.29 18.73
CA GLU A 449 3.03 -37.54 18.02
C GLU A 449 2.56 -38.64 18.97
N ASP A 450 3.35 -38.95 20.00
CA ASP A 450 3.01 -39.94 21.03
C ASP A 450 1.81 -39.46 21.86
N TRP A 451 1.65 -38.14 22.02
CA TRP A 451 0.48 -37.55 22.67
C TRP A 451 -0.80 -37.71 21.84
N LEU A 452 -0.75 -37.50 20.52
CA LEU A 452 -1.87 -37.77 19.60
C LEU A 452 -2.30 -39.24 19.71
N ASP A 453 -1.34 -40.17 19.68
CA ASP A 453 -1.60 -41.61 19.83
C ASP A 453 -2.23 -41.94 21.18
N LYS A 454 -1.67 -41.40 22.27
CA LYS A 454 -2.21 -41.60 23.63
C LYS A 454 -3.62 -41.06 23.80
N LYS A 455 -3.97 -39.97 23.11
CA LYS A 455 -5.32 -39.39 23.09
C LYS A 455 -6.24 -40.02 22.05
N ASN A 456 -5.73 -40.93 21.22
CA ASN A 456 -6.44 -41.51 20.09
C ASN A 456 -7.02 -40.42 19.18
N LEU A 457 -6.19 -39.43 18.81
CA LEU A 457 -6.55 -38.32 17.93
C LEU A 457 -5.93 -38.53 16.55
N ASP A 458 -6.72 -38.33 15.50
CA ASP A 458 -6.25 -38.35 14.12
C ASP A 458 -5.60 -37.03 13.69
N VAL A 459 -6.05 -35.90 14.26
CA VAL A 459 -5.62 -34.54 13.86
C VAL A 459 -5.91 -33.54 14.97
N VAL A 460 -5.12 -32.47 15.05
CA VAL A 460 -5.42 -31.30 15.87
C VAL A 460 -5.87 -30.15 14.97
N VAL A 461 -6.90 -29.42 15.36
CA VAL A 461 -7.36 -28.21 14.67
C VAL A 461 -7.52 -27.03 15.60
N TRP A 462 -7.29 -25.81 15.11
CA TRP A 462 -7.50 -24.58 15.89
C TRP A 462 -7.68 -23.35 14.99
N PRO A 463 -8.35 -22.27 15.46
CA PRO A 463 -8.32 -20.98 14.79
C PRO A 463 -6.88 -20.50 14.59
N CYS A 464 -6.50 -20.21 13.35
CA CYS A 464 -5.11 -19.89 13.00
C CYS A 464 -4.60 -18.65 13.76
N ASN A 465 -5.44 -17.61 13.87
CA ASN A 465 -5.16 -16.40 14.64
C ASN A 465 -6.28 -16.19 15.68
N GLY A 466 -5.93 -15.67 16.86
CA GLY A 466 -6.89 -15.30 17.89
C GLY A 466 -7.56 -13.95 17.64
N ASP A 467 -6.88 -13.01 16.99
CA ASP A 467 -7.42 -11.72 16.54
C ASP A 467 -6.54 -11.16 15.41
N VAL A 468 -6.85 -9.97 14.90
CA VAL A 468 -6.07 -9.25 13.89
C VAL A 468 -5.64 -7.88 14.44
N GLY A 469 -4.36 -7.53 14.27
CA GLY A 469 -3.83 -6.23 14.66
C GLY A 469 -4.36 -5.08 13.80
N LEU A 470 -4.45 -3.88 14.37
CA LEU A 470 -4.86 -2.67 13.66
C LEU A 470 -3.75 -2.15 12.74
N ALA A 471 -4.14 -1.57 11.61
CA ALA A 471 -3.19 -1.13 10.57
C ALA A 471 -2.21 -0.07 11.05
N ASP A 472 -2.56 0.72 12.07
CA ASP A 472 -1.72 1.77 12.64
C ASP A 472 -0.82 1.30 13.80
N ALA A 473 -0.69 -0.03 14.02
CA ALA A 473 0.11 -0.61 15.11
C ALA A 473 1.60 -0.24 15.09
N ASP A 474 2.12 0.26 13.98
CA ASP A 474 3.48 0.78 13.87
C ASP A 474 3.65 2.20 14.42
N VAL A 475 2.58 2.96 14.66
CA VAL A 475 2.62 4.37 15.11
C VAL A 475 1.74 4.65 16.33
N SER A 476 0.68 3.87 16.53
CA SER A 476 -0.23 3.97 17.68
C SER A 476 0.17 2.98 18.78
N LYS A 477 0.46 3.50 19.97
CA LYS A 477 0.87 2.67 21.11
C LYS A 477 -0.22 1.68 21.52
N GLU A 478 -1.48 2.11 21.53
CA GLU A 478 -2.62 1.25 21.87
C GLU A 478 -2.78 0.11 20.85
N SER A 479 -2.73 0.45 19.56
CA SER A 479 -2.78 -0.53 18.48
C SER A 479 -1.60 -1.50 18.52
N ALA A 480 -0.40 -1.01 18.87
CA ALA A 480 0.77 -1.84 19.11
C ALA A 480 0.58 -2.76 20.33
N ASP A 481 0.06 -2.25 21.45
CA ASP A 481 -0.23 -3.05 22.64
C ASP A 481 -1.17 -4.21 22.30
N HIS A 482 -2.18 -3.99 21.44
CA HIS A 482 -3.06 -5.05 20.94
C HIS A 482 -2.35 -6.02 19.98
N ALA A 483 -1.65 -5.52 18.97
CA ALA A 483 -1.01 -6.33 17.94
C ALA A 483 0.11 -7.24 18.48
N TRP A 484 0.68 -6.91 19.64
CA TRP A 484 1.73 -7.68 20.30
C TRP A 484 1.23 -8.68 21.37
N ARG A 485 -0.09 -8.87 21.51
CA ARG A 485 -0.67 -9.88 22.43
C ARG A 485 -0.50 -11.30 21.91
N ASN A 486 -0.33 -12.26 22.81
CA ASN A 486 -0.33 -13.68 22.47
C ASN A 486 -1.65 -14.07 21.79
N GLY A 487 -1.57 -14.82 20.69
CA GLY A 487 -2.70 -15.07 19.78
C GLY A 487 -2.91 -14.01 18.67
N VAL A 488 -2.19 -12.88 18.72
CA VAL A 488 -2.28 -11.79 17.71
C VAL A 488 -0.93 -11.49 17.08
N LEU A 489 0.15 -11.49 17.87
CA LEU A 489 1.50 -11.17 17.39
C LEU A 489 2.05 -12.20 16.39
N TYR A 490 1.64 -13.46 16.57
CA TYR A 490 1.91 -14.63 15.74
C TYR A 490 0.59 -15.41 15.55
N SER A 491 0.54 -16.29 14.57
CA SER A 491 -0.49 -17.34 14.57
C SER A 491 -0.35 -18.25 15.79
N ASN A 492 -1.49 -18.77 16.25
CA ASN A 492 -1.57 -19.77 17.30
C ASN A 492 -0.65 -20.95 17.02
N GLY A 493 -0.01 -21.46 18.08
CA GLY A 493 1.12 -22.40 18.04
C GLY A 493 2.49 -21.73 18.20
N ASN A 494 2.58 -20.40 18.07
CA ASN A 494 3.78 -19.60 18.30
C ASN A 494 5.02 -20.19 17.59
N CYS A 495 6.14 -20.33 18.29
CA CYS A 495 7.39 -20.86 17.72
C CYS A 495 7.42 -22.39 17.66
N ALA A 496 6.65 -23.09 18.51
CA ALA A 496 6.72 -24.55 18.66
C ALA A 496 6.47 -25.30 17.35
N ILE A 497 5.47 -24.86 16.57
CA ILE A 497 5.05 -25.56 15.34
C ILE A 497 6.19 -25.66 14.33
N ARG A 498 6.92 -24.58 14.09
CA ARG A 498 8.03 -24.54 13.12
C ARG A 498 9.33 -25.06 13.72
N GLN A 499 9.63 -24.72 14.97
CA GLN A 499 10.83 -25.24 15.65
C GLN A 499 10.83 -26.77 15.70
N LEU A 500 9.66 -27.40 15.82
CA LEU A 500 9.51 -28.86 15.89
C LEU A 500 9.17 -29.50 14.53
N GLY A 501 8.93 -28.71 13.47
CA GLY A 501 8.71 -29.23 12.12
C GLY A 501 7.37 -29.93 11.91
N ILE A 502 6.30 -29.47 12.57
CA ILE A 502 4.97 -30.08 12.54
C ILE A 502 4.19 -29.62 11.30
N PRO A 503 3.84 -30.48 10.34
CA PRO A 503 3.17 -30.05 9.11
C PRO A 503 1.79 -29.46 9.41
N THR A 504 1.38 -28.46 8.62
CA THR A 504 0.04 -27.86 8.76
C THR A 504 -0.58 -27.48 7.42
N VAL A 505 -1.91 -27.54 7.35
CA VAL A 505 -2.71 -26.95 6.28
C VAL A 505 -3.70 -25.98 6.89
N ASN A 506 -3.84 -24.79 6.29
CA ASN A 506 -4.69 -23.72 6.77
C ASN A 506 -5.75 -23.48 5.70
N VAL A 507 -7.02 -23.46 6.08
CA VAL A 507 -8.15 -23.25 5.18
C VAL A 507 -9.11 -22.20 5.74
N PRO A 508 -9.84 -21.45 4.90
CA PRO A 508 -10.75 -20.40 5.36
C PRO A 508 -11.81 -20.91 6.33
N MET A 509 -11.85 -20.36 7.54
CA MET A 509 -12.88 -20.63 8.57
C MET A 509 -14.03 -19.63 8.51
N GLY A 510 -13.86 -18.54 7.75
CA GLY A 510 -14.87 -17.51 7.52
C GLY A 510 -14.32 -16.10 7.74
N VAL A 511 -15.25 -15.14 7.78
CA VAL A 511 -14.96 -13.71 7.94
C VAL A 511 -15.60 -13.23 9.23
N MET A 512 -14.80 -12.60 10.10
CA MET A 512 -15.28 -12.06 11.38
C MET A 512 -16.39 -11.03 11.13
N SER A 513 -17.50 -11.19 11.84
CA SER A 513 -18.72 -10.39 11.61
C SER A 513 -18.52 -8.90 11.89
N ASP A 514 -17.64 -8.56 12.83
CA ASP A 514 -17.39 -7.21 13.33
C ASP A 514 -16.25 -6.50 12.59
N THR A 515 -15.14 -7.17 12.32
CA THR A 515 -13.97 -6.56 11.66
C THR A 515 -13.96 -6.73 10.14
N LYS A 516 -14.77 -7.65 9.60
CA LYS A 516 -14.75 -8.08 8.20
C LYS A 516 -13.39 -8.64 7.73
N MET A 517 -12.52 -9.03 8.67
CA MET A 517 -11.27 -9.71 8.37
C MET A 517 -11.49 -11.23 8.39
N PRO A 518 -10.89 -11.98 7.44
CA PRO A 518 -10.95 -13.44 7.45
C PRO A 518 -10.05 -14.03 8.55
N VAL A 519 -10.38 -15.26 8.94
CA VAL A 519 -9.55 -16.12 9.80
C VAL A 519 -9.61 -17.54 9.27
N ASN A 520 -8.49 -18.26 9.31
CA ASN A 520 -8.41 -19.64 8.90
C ASN A 520 -8.56 -20.63 10.06
N LEU A 521 -8.87 -21.88 9.73
CA LEU A 521 -8.73 -23.06 10.56
C LEU A 521 -7.42 -23.75 10.18
N THR A 522 -6.55 -23.97 11.16
CA THR A 522 -5.30 -24.73 10.99
C THR A 522 -5.55 -26.20 11.31
N PHE A 523 -5.08 -27.10 10.47
CA PHE A 523 -5.01 -28.55 10.68
C PHE A 523 -3.55 -28.96 10.85
N ALA A 524 -3.25 -29.85 11.81
CA ALA A 524 -1.92 -30.41 12.00
C ALA A 524 -1.95 -31.89 12.39
N THR A 525 -1.06 -32.67 11.78
CA THR A 525 -0.82 -34.09 12.05
C THR A 525 0.65 -34.37 12.25
N LYS A 526 0.99 -35.63 12.54
CA LYS A 526 2.36 -36.10 12.71
C LYS A 526 3.23 -35.75 11.49
N ALA A 527 4.52 -35.62 11.72
CA ALA A 527 5.46 -35.37 10.64
C ALA A 527 5.34 -36.47 9.57
N TYR A 528 5.36 -36.03 8.31
CA TYR A 528 5.27 -36.85 7.10
C TYR A 528 3.90 -37.52 6.84
N GLU A 529 2.85 -37.14 7.59
CA GLU A 529 1.45 -37.46 7.27
C GLU A 529 0.77 -36.33 6.47
N ASP A 530 1.55 -35.56 5.70
CA ASP A 530 1.11 -34.38 4.96
C ASP A 530 -0.07 -34.65 4.01
N ASN A 531 -0.09 -35.82 3.35
CA ASN A 531 -1.18 -36.19 2.45
C ASN A 531 -2.53 -36.29 3.18
N THR A 532 -2.50 -36.77 4.42
CA THR A 532 -3.69 -36.94 5.26
C THR A 532 -4.31 -35.58 5.58
N ILE A 533 -3.51 -34.60 6.04
CA ILE A 533 -4.02 -33.25 6.34
C ILE A 533 -4.47 -32.48 5.11
N LEU A 534 -3.83 -32.69 3.97
CA LEU A 534 -4.25 -32.11 2.70
C LEU A 534 -5.62 -32.64 2.28
N SER A 535 -5.87 -33.94 2.46
CA SER A 535 -7.19 -34.55 2.22
C SER A 535 -8.25 -34.03 3.19
N TYR A 536 -7.94 -33.93 4.49
CA TYR A 536 -8.85 -33.38 5.51
C TYR A 536 -9.23 -31.92 5.22
N ALA A 537 -8.25 -31.10 4.83
CA ALA A 537 -8.47 -29.73 4.43
C ALA A 537 -9.39 -29.63 3.21
N TYR A 538 -9.23 -30.52 2.23
CA TYR A 538 -10.11 -30.59 1.06
C TYR A 538 -11.56 -30.91 1.45
N ALA A 539 -11.78 -31.92 2.32
CA ALA A 539 -13.12 -32.27 2.79
C ALA A 539 -13.79 -31.09 3.52
N PHE A 540 -13.06 -30.42 4.41
CA PHE A 540 -13.58 -29.24 5.14
C PHE A 540 -13.88 -28.07 4.20
N GLU A 541 -12.97 -27.70 3.29
CA GLU A 541 -13.19 -26.63 2.31
C GLU A 541 -14.41 -26.93 1.44
N ARG A 542 -14.52 -28.16 0.95
CA ARG A 542 -15.59 -28.59 0.05
C ARG A 542 -16.97 -28.45 0.67
N ALA A 543 -17.09 -28.80 1.96
CA ALA A 543 -18.32 -28.73 2.72
C ALA A 543 -18.66 -27.30 3.16
N SER A 544 -17.65 -26.52 3.55
CA SER A 544 -17.85 -25.21 4.18
C SER A 544 -17.95 -24.06 3.17
N ARG A 545 -17.08 -24.02 2.15
CA ARG A 545 -16.95 -22.95 1.14
C ARG A 545 -16.94 -21.54 1.76
N LEU A 546 -16.22 -21.36 2.86
CA LEU A 546 -16.27 -20.15 3.69
C LEU A 546 -15.38 -18.99 3.21
N ARG A 547 -14.59 -19.18 2.14
CA ARG A 547 -13.83 -18.09 1.52
C ARG A 547 -14.80 -17.06 0.93
N GLN A 548 -14.50 -15.78 1.16
CA GLN A 548 -15.17 -14.66 0.50
C GLN A 548 -14.13 -13.79 -0.21
N PRO A 549 -14.38 -13.31 -1.44
CA PRO A 549 -13.45 -12.41 -2.12
C PRO A 549 -13.32 -11.08 -1.35
N PRO A 550 -12.15 -10.41 -1.39
CA PRO A 550 -11.97 -9.14 -0.70
C PRO A 550 -12.80 -8.02 -1.33
N THR A 551 -13.38 -7.16 -0.48
CA THR A 551 -14.29 -6.09 -0.93
C THR A 551 -13.56 -4.88 -1.53
N ARG A 552 -12.28 -4.67 -1.20
CA ARG A 552 -11.50 -3.51 -1.69
C ARG A 552 -10.88 -3.73 -3.08
N THR A 553 -11.10 -4.91 -3.68
CA THR A 553 -10.56 -5.30 -4.99
C THR A 553 -11.63 -5.95 -5.86
N ALA A 554 -12.75 -5.23 -6.02
CA ALA A 554 -13.87 -5.65 -6.85
C ALA A 554 -13.46 -6.11 -8.27
N PRO A 555 -14.29 -6.88 -8.98
CA PRO A 555 -14.06 -7.20 -10.38
C PRO A 555 -14.03 -5.94 -11.26
N LEU A 556 -13.10 -5.89 -12.20
CA LEU A 556 -13.03 -4.91 -13.28
C LEU A 556 -13.83 -5.40 -14.48
N SER A 557 -14.26 -4.49 -15.34
CA SER A 557 -14.88 -4.87 -16.63
C SER A 557 -13.95 -5.75 -17.47
N THR A 558 -12.64 -5.51 -17.39
CA THR A 558 -11.60 -6.27 -18.10
C THR A 558 -11.38 -7.68 -17.56
N ASP A 559 -11.86 -8.00 -16.36
CA ASP A 559 -11.62 -9.30 -15.70
C ASP A 559 -12.47 -10.43 -16.31
N THR A 560 -13.44 -10.06 -17.12
CA THR A 560 -14.38 -10.99 -17.75
C THR A 560 -13.72 -11.70 -18.93
N ILE A 561 -13.93 -13.02 -19.02
CA ILE A 561 -13.60 -13.89 -20.15
C ILE A 561 -14.91 -14.28 -20.83
N SER A 562 -15.14 -13.70 -22.00
CA SER A 562 -16.37 -13.89 -22.77
C SER A 562 -16.42 -15.27 -23.44
N GLN A 563 -17.63 -15.80 -23.60
CA GLN A 563 -17.87 -17.01 -24.37
C GLN A 563 -17.89 -16.63 -25.86
N VAL A 564 -16.85 -16.98 -26.62
CA VAL A 564 -16.89 -16.91 -28.09
C VAL A 564 -17.28 -18.29 -28.61
N ALA A 565 -18.48 -18.41 -29.19
CA ALA A 565 -18.88 -19.64 -29.86
C ALA A 565 -18.15 -19.73 -31.22
N GLY A 566 -17.28 -20.74 -31.38
CA GLY A 566 -16.71 -21.09 -32.68
C GLY A 566 -15.37 -20.44 -33.04
N SER A 567 -14.54 -20.00 -32.09
CA SER A 567 -13.18 -19.55 -32.39
C SER A 567 -12.26 -20.73 -32.69
N ILE A 568 -11.75 -20.81 -33.92
CA ILE A 568 -10.67 -21.73 -34.31
C ILE A 568 -9.35 -21.15 -33.77
N ILE A 569 -8.61 -21.90 -32.95
CA ILE A 569 -7.25 -21.53 -32.57
C ILE A 569 -6.38 -21.76 -33.81
N GLY A 570 -5.84 -20.68 -34.40
CA GLY A 570 -4.95 -20.79 -35.55
C GLY A 570 -3.69 -21.59 -35.22
N GLN A 571 -3.29 -22.51 -36.10
CA GLN A 571 -2.08 -23.34 -35.93
C GLN A 571 -0.76 -22.60 -36.28
N SER A 572 -0.85 -21.33 -36.63
CA SER A 572 0.28 -20.48 -36.99
C SER A 572 0.03 -19.10 -36.40
N PRO A 573 1.08 -18.36 -35.97
CA PRO A 573 0.93 -16.95 -35.65
C PRO A 573 0.28 -16.25 -36.86
N PRO A 574 -0.84 -15.54 -36.68
CA PRO A 574 -1.41 -14.78 -37.77
C PRO A 574 -0.41 -13.71 -38.22
N GLU A 575 -0.30 -13.52 -39.53
CA GLU A 575 0.42 -12.36 -40.06
C GLU A 575 -0.45 -11.13 -39.82
N LEU A 576 0.07 -10.19 -39.04
CA LEU A 576 -0.60 -8.95 -38.72
C LEU A 576 0.02 -7.84 -39.57
N GLU A 577 -0.72 -7.41 -40.58
CA GLU A 577 -0.45 -6.14 -41.24
C GLU A 577 -1.35 -5.10 -40.60
N ALA A 578 -0.78 -4.10 -39.94
CA ALA A 578 -1.54 -3.04 -39.30
C ALA A 578 -1.19 -1.69 -39.93
N GLU A 579 -2.21 -1.01 -40.45
CA GLU A 579 -2.15 0.38 -40.86
C GLU A 579 -2.73 1.25 -39.75
N THR A 580 -2.04 2.34 -39.46
CA THR A 580 -2.48 3.31 -38.46
C THR A 580 -2.89 4.60 -39.14
N GLU A 581 -4.17 4.92 -39.06
CA GLU A 581 -4.73 6.17 -39.55
C GLU A 581 -5.13 7.05 -38.35
N LEU A 582 -4.72 8.31 -38.37
CA LEU A 582 -5.16 9.28 -37.37
C LEU A 582 -6.43 9.97 -37.87
N VAL A 583 -7.59 9.53 -37.38
CA VAL A 583 -8.90 10.05 -37.78
C VAL A 583 -9.36 11.12 -36.79
N GLU A 584 -9.73 12.31 -37.26
CA GLU A 584 -10.19 13.41 -36.42
C GLU A 584 -11.72 13.46 -36.42
N HIS A 585 -12.37 13.16 -35.28
CA HIS A 585 -13.82 13.24 -35.12
C HIS A 585 -14.15 14.15 -33.94
N ASN A 586 -14.92 15.22 -34.18
CA ASN A 586 -15.28 16.23 -33.16
C ASN A 586 -14.08 16.81 -32.36
N GLY A 587 -12.93 17.02 -33.03
CA GLY A 587 -11.71 17.57 -32.41
C GLY A 587 -10.92 16.56 -31.56
N ILE A 588 -11.29 15.28 -31.59
CA ILE A 588 -10.58 14.18 -30.95
C ILE A 588 -9.81 13.42 -32.03
N LYS A 589 -8.49 13.26 -31.82
CA LYS A 589 -7.64 12.40 -32.66
C LYS A 589 -7.83 10.95 -32.23
N ILE A 590 -8.57 10.21 -33.05
CA ILE A 590 -8.77 8.77 -32.91
C ILE A 590 -7.68 8.09 -33.72
N LEU A 591 -6.75 7.40 -33.06
CA LEU A 591 -5.83 6.51 -33.76
C LEU A 591 -6.64 5.27 -34.15
N ARG A 592 -7.09 5.24 -35.40
CA ARG A 592 -7.72 4.08 -36.01
C ARG A 592 -6.60 3.14 -36.44
N ILE A 593 -6.54 1.99 -35.79
CA ILE A 593 -5.63 0.91 -36.21
C ILE A 593 -6.50 -0.08 -36.98
N THR A 594 -6.30 -0.11 -38.29
CA THR A 594 -6.92 -1.08 -39.18
C THR A 594 -5.86 -2.09 -39.55
N GLY A 595 -6.05 -3.33 -39.08
CA GLY A 595 -5.15 -4.41 -39.42
C GLY A 595 -5.85 -5.53 -40.17
N LEU A 596 -5.15 -6.11 -41.12
CA LEU A 596 -5.47 -7.42 -41.64
C LEU A 596 -4.73 -8.46 -40.80
N CYS A 597 -5.52 -9.30 -40.15
CA CYS A 597 -5.01 -10.52 -39.54
C CYS A 597 -5.24 -11.64 -40.57
N SER A 598 -4.19 -12.00 -41.31
CA SER A 598 -4.23 -13.11 -42.26
C SER A 598 -3.80 -14.41 -41.60
N ALA A 599 -4.72 -15.37 -41.52
CA ALA A 599 -4.43 -16.77 -41.23
C ALA A 599 -4.67 -17.62 -42.49
N LYS A 600 -3.99 -18.77 -42.61
CA LYS A 600 -4.15 -19.70 -43.75
C LYS A 600 -5.60 -20.18 -43.98
N GLU A 601 -6.49 -20.04 -42.99
CA GLU A 601 -7.87 -20.51 -43.01
C GLU A 601 -8.92 -19.37 -43.06
N GLY A 602 -8.49 -18.11 -43.19
CA GLY A 602 -9.39 -16.96 -43.32
C GLY A 602 -8.74 -15.64 -42.87
N SER A 603 -9.19 -14.53 -43.46
CA SER A 603 -8.80 -13.18 -43.07
C SER A 603 -9.85 -12.56 -42.16
N VAL A 604 -9.45 -12.06 -40.99
CA VAL A 604 -10.32 -11.26 -40.11
C VAL A 604 -9.86 -9.81 -40.17
N LEU A 605 -10.79 -8.91 -40.51
CA LEU A 605 -10.53 -7.49 -40.46
C LEU A 605 -10.56 -7.05 -38.99
N LEU A 606 -9.40 -6.65 -38.45
CA LEU A 606 -9.30 -6.08 -37.12
C LEU A 606 -9.47 -4.56 -37.24
N ALA A 607 -10.65 -4.08 -36.85
CA ALA A 607 -10.88 -2.66 -36.63
C ALA A 607 -10.88 -2.41 -35.12
N MET A 608 -9.76 -1.90 -34.59
CA MET A 608 -9.72 -1.38 -33.23
C MET A 608 -9.96 0.12 -33.29
N GLU A 609 -11.18 0.54 -33.00
CA GLU A 609 -11.44 1.92 -32.63
C GLU A 609 -11.20 2.03 -31.13
N ASN A 610 -10.14 2.75 -30.77
CA ASN A 610 -9.91 3.12 -29.38
C ASN A 610 -10.99 4.14 -29.01
N HIS A 611 -12.16 3.65 -28.58
CA HIS A 611 -13.11 4.51 -27.93
C HIS A 611 -12.45 5.00 -26.64
N PRO A 612 -12.27 6.31 -26.43
CA PRO A 612 -11.93 6.79 -25.10
C PRO A 612 -12.97 6.20 -24.15
N ALA A 613 -12.52 5.74 -22.98
CA ALA A 613 -13.40 5.46 -21.86
C ALA A 613 -14.49 6.52 -21.91
N VAL A 614 -15.77 6.10 -21.99
CA VAL A 614 -16.89 7.04 -22.02
C VAL A 614 -16.65 7.97 -20.85
N ASN A 615 -16.17 9.17 -21.18
CA ASN A 615 -16.16 10.26 -20.26
C ASN A 615 -17.65 10.39 -19.96
N HIS A 616 -18.07 9.90 -18.79
CA HIS A 616 -19.18 10.59 -18.14
C HIS A 616 -18.83 12.07 -18.33
N PRO A 617 -19.69 12.86 -19.00
CA PRO A 617 -19.51 14.29 -18.97
C PRO A 617 -19.31 14.60 -17.49
N LEU A 618 -18.13 15.12 -17.14
CA LEU A 618 -17.90 15.60 -15.79
C LEU A 618 -19.11 16.49 -15.52
N ALA A 619 -19.92 16.07 -14.56
CA ALA A 619 -21.03 16.89 -14.12
C ALA A 619 -20.43 18.28 -13.87
N PRO A 620 -21.10 19.36 -14.30
CA PRO A 620 -20.64 20.70 -13.96
C PRO A 620 -20.33 20.73 -12.46
N PRO A 621 -19.24 21.40 -12.04
CA PRO A 621 -18.68 21.27 -10.70
C PRO A 621 -19.80 21.28 -9.67
N SER A 622 -20.07 20.11 -9.08
CA SER A 622 -21.11 20.00 -8.06
C SER A 622 -20.63 20.86 -6.89
N SER A 623 -21.43 21.87 -6.54
CA SER A 623 -21.13 22.88 -5.53
C SER A 623 -21.11 22.35 -4.09
N THR A 624 -20.80 21.07 -3.90
CA THR A 624 -20.84 20.38 -2.62
C THR A 624 -19.61 19.48 -2.50
N THR A 625 -18.46 20.10 -2.23
CA THR A 625 -17.34 19.39 -1.58
C THR A 625 -17.88 18.89 -0.23
N ASP A 626 -17.76 17.59 0.04
CA ASP A 626 -18.17 17.02 1.32
C ASP A 626 -17.33 17.65 2.44
N ASP A 627 -17.98 18.05 3.52
CA ASP A 627 -17.28 18.63 4.68
C ASP A 627 -16.26 17.67 5.26
N GLN A 628 -16.53 16.38 5.15
CA GLN A 628 -15.60 15.35 5.57
C GLN A 628 -14.31 15.32 4.74
N ASP A 629 -14.39 15.56 3.42
CA ASP A 629 -13.21 15.55 2.54
C ASP A 629 -12.26 16.71 2.87
N ILE A 630 -12.79 17.90 3.17
CA ILE A 630 -11.97 19.04 3.58
C ILE A 630 -11.34 18.77 4.94
N LEU A 631 -12.09 18.19 5.89
CA LEU A 631 -11.58 17.84 7.21
C LEU A 631 -10.46 16.80 7.14
N ASP A 632 -10.66 15.72 6.39
CA ASP A 632 -9.65 14.68 6.16
C ASP A 632 -8.41 15.26 5.45
N ASN A 633 -8.61 16.24 4.58
CA ASN A 633 -7.51 16.90 3.87
C ASN A 633 -6.66 17.83 4.76
N ILE A 634 -7.24 18.46 5.78
CA ILE A 634 -6.52 19.35 6.69
C ILE A 634 -6.10 18.69 8.01
N ASP A 635 -6.56 17.46 8.28
CA ASP A 635 -6.25 16.75 9.53
C ASP A 635 -4.74 16.58 9.73
N GLY A 636 -4.26 16.97 10.92
CA GLY A 636 -2.84 17.02 11.27
C GLY A 636 -1.99 18.06 10.51
N ARG A 637 -2.59 18.98 9.74
CA ARG A 637 -1.88 19.95 8.86
C ARG A 637 -2.18 21.41 9.18
N MET A 638 -2.76 21.67 10.35
CA MET A 638 -2.92 23.02 10.90
C MET A 638 -1.79 23.32 11.87
N HIS A 639 -1.22 24.53 11.77
CA HIS A 639 -0.02 24.94 12.48
C HIS A 639 -0.20 26.31 13.12
N GLY A 640 -0.15 26.38 14.44
CA GLY A 640 -0.19 27.64 15.16
C GLY A 640 -0.64 27.49 16.62
N PRO A 641 -0.73 28.61 17.35
CA PRO A 641 -0.44 29.97 16.88
C PRO A 641 1.06 30.20 16.65
N MET A 642 1.39 30.94 15.59
CA MET A 642 2.76 31.18 15.15
C MET A 642 3.31 32.48 15.75
N SER A 643 4.37 32.40 16.55
CA SER A 643 5.03 33.58 17.11
C SER A 643 5.60 34.48 16.00
N GLY A 644 5.34 35.78 16.08
CA GLY A 644 5.81 36.77 15.11
C GLY A 644 5.08 36.76 13.76
N PHE A 645 3.93 36.07 13.64
CA PHE A 645 3.12 36.01 12.41
C PHE A 645 2.87 37.39 11.79
N ILE A 646 2.41 38.35 12.59
CA ILE A 646 2.09 39.70 12.10
C ILE A 646 3.35 40.39 11.56
N LYS A 647 4.47 40.31 12.28
CA LYS A 647 5.75 40.88 11.83
C LYS A 647 6.22 40.24 10.52
N LYS A 648 6.02 38.93 10.36
CA LYS A 648 6.44 38.17 9.18
C LYS A 648 5.69 38.60 7.92
N TYR A 649 4.36 38.68 7.97
CA TYR A 649 3.53 38.94 6.79
C TYR A 649 3.20 40.41 6.57
N PHE A 650 3.21 41.24 7.62
CA PHE A 650 2.81 42.64 7.55
C PHE A 650 3.94 43.63 7.86
N GLY A 651 5.12 43.15 8.27
CA GLY A 651 6.25 44.01 8.68
C GLY A 651 6.84 44.91 7.59
N ASN A 652 6.48 44.69 6.32
CA ASN A 652 6.85 45.55 5.19
C ASN A 652 6.13 46.91 5.23
N PHE A 653 5.03 47.02 5.98
CA PHE A 653 4.27 48.25 6.18
C PHE A 653 4.50 48.78 7.58
N GLN A 654 4.76 50.08 7.69
CA GLN A 654 4.85 50.80 8.96
C GLN A 654 3.66 51.75 9.07
N TYR A 655 3.03 51.77 10.24
CA TYR A 655 1.86 52.58 10.52
C TYR A 655 2.16 53.54 11.66
N ALA A 656 2.04 54.83 11.39
CA ALA A 656 2.23 55.88 12.39
C ALA A 656 0.87 56.53 12.71
N HIS A 657 0.41 56.35 13.94
CA HIS A 657 -0.84 56.95 14.42
C HIS A 657 -0.60 58.40 14.85
N GLN A 658 -1.17 59.37 14.13
CA GLN A 658 -1.03 60.80 14.40
C GLN A 658 -2.43 61.44 14.53
N GLY A 659 -2.92 61.55 15.76
CA GLY A 659 -4.24 62.16 16.04
C GLY A 659 -5.37 61.39 15.38
N ALA A 660 -6.11 62.04 14.47
CA ALA A 660 -7.26 61.45 13.76
C ALA A 660 -6.88 60.67 12.47
N PHE A 661 -5.60 60.50 12.19
CA PHE A 661 -5.11 59.87 10.96
C PHE A 661 -4.07 58.77 11.23
N LEU A 662 -4.11 57.73 10.40
CA LEU A 662 -3.12 56.68 10.32
C LEU A 662 -2.30 56.90 9.03
N GLU A 663 -1.02 57.24 9.20
CA GLU A 663 -0.08 57.36 8.08
C GLU A 663 0.53 56.00 7.76
N ILE A 664 0.47 55.61 6.48
CA ILE A 664 0.92 54.31 5.98
C ILE A 664 2.24 54.53 5.24
N GLN A 665 3.29 53.84 5.67
CA GLN A 665 4.61 53.90 5.04
C GLN A 665 5.06 52.52 4.57
N ALA A 666 5.72 52.45 3.42
CA ALA A 666 6.37 51.23 2.94
C ALA A 666 7.72 51.60 2.33
N ALA A 667 8.80 50.92 2.76
CA ALA A 667 10.17 51.21 2.37
C ALA A 667 10.56 52.70 2.55
N GLY A 668 10.17 53.32 3.67
CA GLY A 668 10.52 54.70 4.02
C GLY A 668 9.79 55.79 3.23
N ARG A 669 8.77 55.46 2.43
CA ARG A 669 7.93 56.42 1.69
C ARG A 669 6.49 56.36 2.16
N VAL A 670 5.84 57.52 2.31
CA VAL A 670 4.40 57.63 2.61
C VAL A 670 3.61 57.09 1.41
N ARG A 671 2.78 56.08 1.65
CA ARG A 671 1.93 55.40 0.65
C ARG A 671 0.45 55.79 0.75
N GLY A 672 0.05 56.48 1.80
CA GLY A 672 -1.30 57.00 1.98
C GLY A 672 -1.57 57.44 3.41
N ARG A 673 -2.70 58.14 3.60
CA ARG A 673 -3.26 58.50 4.91
C ARG A 673 -4.70 58.07 4.97
N CYS A 674 -5.10 57.43 6.06
CA CYS A 674 -6.49 57.05 6.32
C CYS A 674 -6.97 57.77 7.58
N ALA A 675 -8.23 58.20 7.62
CA ALA A 675 -8.82 58.62 8.90
C ALA A 675 -8.83 57.42 9.87
N VAL A 676 -8.92 57.68 11.17
CA VAL A 676 -9.11 56.63 12.18
C VAL A 676 -10.47 56.87 12.84
N PRO A 677 -11.38 55.88 12.86
CA PRO A 677 -12.64 56.00 13.58
C PRO A 677 -12.39 56.28 15.07
N SER A 678 -13.27 57.05 15.70
CA SER A 678 -13.14 57.41 17.13
C SER A 678 -13.25 56.23 18.10
N ALA A 679 -13.78 55.09 17.64
CA ALA A 679 -13.88 53.85 18.41
C ALA A 679 -13.86 52.63 17.47
N ALA A 680 -13.44 51.48 18.01
CA ALA A 680 -13.53 50.19 17.34
C ALA A 680 -15.01 49.77 17.14
N PRO A 681 -15.34 49.02 16.07
CA PRO A 681 -16.68 48.47 15.90
C PRO A 681 -17.03 47.47 17.03
N SER A 682 -18.29 47.44 17.45
CA SER A 682 -18.80 46.34 18.27
C SER A 682 -19.13 45.14 17.36
N PRO A 683 -19.19 43.91 17.90
CA PRO A 683 -19.64 42.76 17.12
C PRO A 683 -21.03 42.97 16.48
N ASP A 684 -21.93 43.75 17.10
CA ASP A 684 -23.28 44.03 16.57
C ASP A 684 -23.27 44.89 15.31
N ASN A 685 -22.32 45.84 15.22
CA ASN A 685 -22.25 46.78 14.11
C ASN A 685 -21.09 46.50 13.14
N PHE A 686 -20.36 45.39 13.31
CA PHE A 686 -19.14 45.09 12.57
C PHE A 686 -19.36 45.04 11.06
N CYS A 687 -20.34 44.28 10.55
CA CYS A 687 -20.59 44.17 9.10
C CYS A 687 -20.99 45.51 8.47
N GLN A 688 -21.80 46.31 9.19
CA GLN A 688 -22.21 47.63 8.74
C GLN A 688 -21.02 48.61 8.75
N TRP A 689 -20.18 48.56 9.78
CA TRP A 689 -18.94 49.34 9.85
C TRP A 689 -17.95 48.93 8.75
N PHE A 690 -17.75 47.63 8.53
CA PHE A 690 -16.82 47.09 7.52
C PHE A 690 -17.24 47.51 6.10
N SER A 691 -18.53 47.44 5.81
CA SER A 691 -19.09 47.90 4.53
C SER A 691 -18.96 49.41 4.34
N ASN A 692 -19.23 50.20 5.39
CA ASN A 692 -19.20 51.65 5.29
C ASN A 692 -17.80 52.26 5.33
N TYR A 693 -16.84 51.60 5.98
CA TYR A 693 -15.54 52.17 6.29
C TYR A 693 -14.39 51.53 5.50
N ILE A 694 -14.34 50.20 5.45
CA ILE A 694 -13.25 49.45 4.82
C ILE A 694 -13.50 49.27 3.32
N SER A 695 -14.77 49.17 2.91
CA SER A 695 -15.15 48.89 1.51
C SER A 695 -15.24 50.15 0.63
N ARG A 696 -14.93 51.34 1.16
CA ARG A 696 -14.79 52.57 0.35
C ARG A 696 -13.47 52.55 -0.41
N GLU A 697 -13.42 53.18 -1.59
CA GLU A 697 -12.16 53.34 -2.31
C GLU A 697 -11.17 54.18 -1.50
N ILE A 698 -10.00 53.60 -1.21
CA ILE A 698 -8.91 54.27 -0.49
C ILE A 698 -7.77 54.49 -1.47
N ASP A 699 -7.18 55.69 -1.44
CA ASP A 699 -6.06 56.04 -2.30
C ASP A 699 -4.89 55.05 -2.15
N GLY A 700 -4.36 54.59 -3.29
CA GLY A 700 -3.31 53.58 -3.40
C GLY A 700 -3.70 52.12 -3.15
N ALA A 701 -4.99 51.78 -3.04
CA ALA A 701 -5.46 50.39 -2.91
C ALA A 701 -5.36 49.61 -4.25
N ARG A 702 -4.95 48.34 -4.17
CA ARG A 702 -4.87 47.36 -5.27
C ARG A 702 -6.07 46.42 -5.33
N GLY A 703 -7.03 46.56 -4.42
CA GLY A 703 -8.24 45.75 -4.34
C GLY A 703 -9.28 46.35 -3.38
N SER A 704 -10.52 45.89 -3.50
CA SER A 704 -11.66 46.38 -2.72
C SER A 704 -12.33 45.26 -1.93
N TRP A 705 -12.61 45.56 -0.66
CA TRP A 705 -13.34 44.65 0.24
C TRP A 705 -14.83 44.70 -0.07
N HIS A 706 -15.52 43.57 0.04
CA HIS A 706 -16.98 43.52 0.02
C HIS A 706 -17.52 42.32 0.79
N ILE A 707 -18.82 42.39 1.11
CA ILE A 707 -19.62 41.32 1.71
C ILE A 707 -20.59 40.82 0.63
N PRO A 708 -20.48 39.58 0.13
CA PRO A 708 -21.36 39.07 -0.92
C PRO A 708 -22.83 38.97 -0.46
N SER A 709 -23.78 39.37 -1.30
CA SER A 709 -25.22 39.29 -1.02
C SER A 709 -25.87 38.00 -1.56
N GLY A 710 -26.18 37.04 -0.65
CA GLY A 710 -27.27 36.04 -0.76
C GLY A 710 -27.04 34.67 -1.44
N HIS A 711 -27.22 33.60 -0.63
CA HIS A 711 -27.78 32.25 -0.86
C HIS A 711 -26.89 31.06 -0.46
N VAL A 712 -27.14 30.55 0.75
CA VAL A 712 -26.90 29.16 1.17
C VAL A 712 -28.17 28.37 0.82
N ALA A 713 -28.03 27.22 0.18
CA ALA A 713 -29.14 26.31 -0.14
C ALA A 713 -29.79 25.76 1.15
N PRO A 714 -31.10 25.50 1.16
CA PRO A 714 -31.82 25.04 2.33
C PRO A 714 -31.68 23.53 2.47
N GLU A 715 -31.24 23.08 3.64
CA GLU A 715 -31.78 21.94 4.40
C GLU A 715 -30.77 21.60 5.51
N HIS A 716 -31.18 21.86 6.75
CA HIS A 716 -30.45 21.67 8.02
C HIS A 716 -29.35 22.70 8.38
N GLU A 717 -29.73 23.92 8.74
CA GLU A 717 -28.92 24.75 9.66
C GLU A 717 -29.78 25.86 10.26
N SER A 718 -29.92 25.86 11.59
CA SER A 718 -30.52 26.95 12.36
C SER A 718 -29.45 27.98 12.74
N ASP A 719 -29.79 29.27 12.57
CA ASP A 719 -29.09 30.51 12.95
C ASP A 719 -27.87 30.96 12.10
N ASP A 720 -28.16 31.74 11.04
CA ASP A 720 -27.23 32.47 10.16
C ASP A 720 -26.77 33.79 10.80
N ASP A 721 -25.62 33.76 11.49
CA ASP A 721 -25.03 34.92 12.19
C ASP A 721 -23.56 35.17 11.78
N GLY A 722 -23.20 34.71 10.57
CA GLY A 722 -21.84 34.78 10.03
C GLY A 722 -21.77 35.42 8.64
N ALA A 723 -20.73 36.21 8.38
CA ALA A 723 -20.51 36.91 7.11
C ALA A 723 -19.17 36.54 6.46
N ARG A 724 -19.18 36.32 5.14
CA ARG A 724 -17.96 36.16 4.33
C ARG A 724 -17.45 37.53 3.89
N LEU A 725 -16.15 37.74 3.99
CA LEU A 725 -15.49 38.99 3.64
C LEU A 725 -14.44 38.68 2.57
N PHE A 726 -14.52 39.32 1.42
CA PHE A 726 -13.55 39.08 0.34
C PHE A 726 -12.89 40.37 -0.09
N LEU A 727 -11.55 40.32 -0.22
CA LEU A 727 -10.80 41.32 -0.97
C LEU A 727 -10.73 40.84 -2.41
N THR A 728 -11.10 41.68 -3.36
CA THR A 728 -11.07 41.34 -4.79
C THR A 728 -10.33 42.37 -5.63
N MET A 729 -9.80 41.93 -6.77
CA MET A 729 -9.21 42.81 -7.78
C MET A 729 -10.23 43.85 -8.27
N PRO A 730 -9.81 45.08 -8.62
CA PRO A 730 -10.70 46.09 -9.20
C PRO A 730 -11.25 45.57 -10.54
N THR A 731 -12.57 45.44 -10.64
CA THR A 731 -13.25 45.04 -11.88
C THR A 731 -14.35 46.03 -12.24
N SER A 732 -14.62 46.16 -13.54
CA SER A 732 -15.74 46.95 -14.06
C SER A 732 -17.08 46.45 -13.46
N PRO A 733 -18.04 47.34 -13.18
CA PRO A 733 -19.21 46.99 -12.37
C PRO A 733 -20.16 46.10 -13.17
N ALA A 734 -20.34 44.86 -12.74
CA ALA A 734 -21.42 44.01 -13.24
C ALA A 734 -22.03 43.17 -12.12
N SER A 735 -23.26 43.57 -11.78
CA SER A 735 -24.45 42.80 -11.34
C SER A 735 -24.27 41.49 -10.55
N ASN A 736 -25.01 41.43 -9.44
CA ASN A 736 -25.53 40.22 -8.78
C ASN A 736 -25.58 39.00 -9.72
N VAL A 737 -24.65 38.04 -9.57
CA VAL A 737 -24.80 36.58 -9.73
C VAL A 737 -23.38 35.98 -9.60
N GLN A 738 -23.13 35.23 -8.52
CA GLN A 738 -21.98 34.34 -8.26
C GLN A 738 -20.58 34.97 -8.05
N THR A 739 -19.91 34.58 -6.96
CA THR A 739 -18.54 35.04 -6.61
C THR A 739 -17.52 34.62 -7.67
N ARG A 740 -16.78 35.60 -8.22
CA ARG A 740 -15.61 35.38 -9.09
C ARG A 740 -14.38 34.98 -8.26
N TRP A 741 -14.26 33.68 -7.95
CA TRP A 741 -13.18 33.12 -7.13
C TRP A 741 -11.76 33.33 -7.71
N ASP A 742 -11.66 33.54 -9.01
CA ASP A 742 -10.42 33.89 -9.72
C ASP A 742 -9.95 35.34 -9.45
N HIS A 743 -10.84 36.21 -8.94
CA HIS A 743 -10.52 37.60 -8.57
C HIS A 743 -10.31 37.80 -7.06
N VAL A 744 -10.59 36.78 -6.24
CA VAL A 744 -10.42 36.85 -4.78
C VAL A 744 -8.93 36.84 -4.41
N GLN A 745 -8.52 37.82 -3.62
CA GLN A 745 -7.15 38.02 -3.17
C GLN A 745 -6.92 37.60 -1.72
N VAL A 746 -7.90 37.83 -0.85
CA VAL A 746 -7.88 37.50 0.58
C VAL A 746 -9.29 37.09 1.00
N ILE A 747 -9.39 36.08 1.85
CA ILE A 747 -10.67 35.57 2.38
C ILE A 747 -10.84 35.92 3.86
N GLY A 748 -12.07 36.11 4.30
CA GLY A 748 -12.36 36.41 5.70
C GLY A 748 -13.69 35.81 6.10
N GLN A 749 -13.78 35.35 7.34
CA GLN A 749 -15.01 34.88 7.95
C GLN A 749 -15.25 35.65 9.25
N PHE A 750 -16.43 36.23 9.39
CA PHE A 750 -16.89 36.87 10.62
C PHE A 750 -18.05 36.07 11.19
N TYR A 751 -18.09 35.93 12.52
CA TYR A 751 -19.21 35.39 13.28
C TYR A 751 -19.50 36.28 14.48
N HIS A 752 -20.76 36.68 14.64
CA HIS A 752 -21.19 37.66 15.63
C HIS A 752 -21.07 37.15 17.07
N ARG A 753 -21.49 35.91 17.36
CA ARG A 753 -21.35 35.30 18.70
C ARG A 753 -19.97 34.69 18.94
N GLY A 754 -19.35 35.01 20.09
CA GLY A 754 -18.08 34.42 20.52
C GLY A 754 -18.08 32.89 20.74
N CYS A 755 -19.26 32.27 20.88
CA CYS A 755 -19.48 30.84 21.17
C CYS A 755 -20.12 30.02 20.02
N GLY A 756 -20.11 30.49 18.77
CA GLY A 756 -20.40 29.60 17.63
C GLY A 756 -19.37 28.46 17.54
N CYS A 757 -19.76 27.27 17.06
CA CYS A 757 -18.82 26.14 16.90
C CYS A 757 -17.63 26.58 16.03
N TYR A 758 -16.45 26.75 16.66
CA TYR A 758 -15.21 27.21 16.03
C TYR A 758 -14.91 26.42 14.74
N GLN A 759 -15.17 25.12 14.79
CA GLN A 759 -15.04 24.19 13.67
C GLN A 759 -15.90 24.57 12.46
N GLY A 760 -17.17 24.96 12.66
CA GLY A 760 -18.07 25.32 11.56
C GLY A 760 -17.64 26.60 10.82
N GLY A 761 -17.17 27.61 11.56
CA GLY A 761 -16.67 28.85 10.95
C GLY A 761 -15.33 28.66 10.23
N LEU A 762 -14.42 27.88 10.82
CA LEU A 762 -13.14 27.55 10.17
C LEU A 762 -13.36 26.71 8.91
N LEU A 763 -14.30 25.76 8.94
CA LEU A 763 -14.64 24.93 7.78
C LEU A 763 -15.18 25.77 6.60
N ARG A 764 -15.97 26.82 6.88
CA ARG A 764 -16.41 27.79 5.85
C ARG A 764 -15.26 28.61 5.27
N LEU A 765 -14.27 28.95 6.11
CA LEU A 765 -13.06 29.62 5.64
C LEU A 765 -12.22 28.67 4.75
N CYS A 766 -12.05 27.40 5.15
CA CYS A 766 -11.38 26.37 4.34
C CYS A 766 -12.08 26.12 3.00
N ARG A 767 -13.42 26.05 2.97
CA ARG A 767 -14.22 25.98 1.73
C ARG A 767 -13.93 27.15 0.79
N SER A 768 -13.82 28.36 1.34
CA SER A 768 -13.48 29.55 0.55
C SER A 768 -12.05 29.45 -0.01
N ALA A 769 -11.09 28.98 0.79
CA ALA A 769 -9.71 28.77 0.34
C ALA A 769 -9.62 27.73 -0.78
N HIS A 770 -10.37 26.63 -0.66
CA HIS A 770 -10.47 25.60 -1.68
C HIS A 770 -10.95 26.17 -3.03
N GLN A 771 -12.03 26.96 -3.02
CA GLN A 771 -12.56 27.58 -4.23
C GLN A 771 -11.57 28.56 -4.90
N VAL A 772 -10.80 29.30 -4.10
CA VAL A 772 -9.75 30.18 -4.60
C VAL A 772 -8.63 29.39 -5.26
N PHE A 773 -8.13 28.33 -4.62
CA PHE A 773 -7.06 27.50 -5.19
C PHE A 773 -7.48 26.74 -6.44
N ALA A 774 -8.76 26.31 -6.52
CA ALA A 774 -9.32 25.69 -7.72
C ALA A 774 -9.37 26.70 -8.88
N SER A 775 -9.69 27.97 -8.59
CA SER A 775 -9.80 29.03 -9.60
C SER A 775 -8.47 29.71 -9.92
N GLN A 776 -7.45 29.55 -9.08
CA GLN A 776 -6.12 30.16 -9.20
C GLN A 776 -5.03 29.08 -8.98
N PRO A 777 -4.83 28.15 -9.93
CA PRO A 777 -3.98 26.97 -9.74
C PRO A 777 -2.48 27.28 -9.59
N THR A 778 -2.05 28.48 -10.00
CA THR A 778 -0.67 28.96 -9.86
C THR A 778 -0.42 29.80 -8.61
N ARG A 779 -1.42 29.90 -7.73
CA ARG A 779 -1.31 30.61 -6.45
C ARG A 779 -0.52 29.76 -5.46
N LEU A 780 0.50 30.36 -4.85
CA LEU A 780 1.38 29.72 -3.87
C LEU A 780 0.73 29.57 -2.50
N PHE A 781 0.13 30.66 -2.02
CA PHE A 781 -0.56 30.71 -0.74
C PHE A 781 -1.70 31.74 -0.79
N LEU A 782 -2.59 31.68 0.19
CA LEU A 782 -3.76 32.54 0.33
C LEU A 782 -3.84 33.05 1.76
N HIS A 783 -3.92 34.37 1.91
CA HIS A 783 -4.20 34.98 3.21
C HIS A 783 -5.68 34.84 3.57
N GLY A 784 -5.93 34.64 4.86
CA GLY A 784 -7.25 34.58 5.44
C GLY A 784 -7.32 35.21 6.82
N PHE A 785 -8.54 35.40 7.35
CA PHE A 785 -8.74 35.67 8.76
C PHE A 785 -10.11 35.20 9.25
N TYR A 786 -10.19 34.88 10.53
CA TYR A 786 -11.40 34.44 11.20
C TYR A 786 -11.68 35.32 12.42
N ILE A 787 -12.86 35.95 12.47
CA ILE A 787 -13.29 36.82 13.56
C ILE A 787 -14.48 36.17 14.28
N ARG A 788 -14.37 36.05 15.61
CA ARG A 788 -15.44 35.54 16.50
C ARG A 788 -15.73 36.56 17.60
N GLY A 789 -16.88 37.20 17.54
CA GLY A 789 -17.16 38.37 18.38
C GLY A 789 -16.14 39.48 18.08
N SER A 790 -15.28 39.82 19.05
CA SER A 790 -14.19 40.78 18.87
C SER A 790 -12.80 40.15 18.68
N LEU A 791 -12.69 38.82 18.79
CA LEU A 791 -11.40 38.12 18.67
C LEU A 791 -11.09 37.81 17.21
N ILE A 792 -9.89 38.11 16.76
CA ILE A 792 -9.41 37.81 15.41
C ILE A 792 -8.22 36.86 15.42
N GLU A 793 -8.25 35.92 14.49
CA GLU A 793 -7.15 35.03 14.12
C GLU A 793 -6.80 35.23 12.65
N LEU A 794 -5.53 35.43 12.33
CA LEU A 794 -5.06 35.55 10.95
C LEU A 794 -4.59 34.19 10.46
N TRP A 795 -4.85 33.90 9.20
CA TRP A 795 -4.55 32.62 8.57
C TRP A 795 -3.74 32.79 7.29
N VAL A 796 -2.86 31.85 7.00
CA VAL A 796 -2.27 31.63 5.68
C VAL A 796 -2.50 30.18 5.29
N PHE A 797 -3.23 29.99 4.21
CA PHE A 797 -3.46 28.69 3.58
C PHE A 797 -2.37 28.49 2.54
N ASP A 798 -1.56 27.45 2.68
CA ASP A 798 -0.66 27.00 1.63
C ASP A 798 -0.86 25.50 1.38
N ARG A 799 -0.32 25.00 0.26
CA ARG A 799 -0.48 23.58 -0.09
C ARG A 799 0.24 22.64 0.88
N SER A 800 1.10 23.11 1.78
CA SER A 800 1.76 22.30 2.82
C SER A 800 1.05 22.29 4.17
N GLY A 801 0.18 23.26 4.43
CA GLY A 801 -0.61 23.35 5.65
C GLY A 801 -1.30 24.71 5.83
N LEU A 802 -2.06 24.80 6.91
CA LEU A 802 -2.78 26.02 7.31
C LEU A 802 -2.07 26.62 8.52
N TYR A 803 -1.71 27.90 8.46
CA TYR A 803 -0.91 28.56 9.50
C TYR A 803 -1.70 29.69 10.15
N CYS A 804 -1.81 29.72 11.48
CA CYS A 804 -2.54 30.78 12.18
C CYS A 804 -1.67 31.65 13.11
N SER A 805 -2.13 32.88 13.36
CA SER A 805 -1.53 33.80 14.34
C SER A 805 -2.03 33.55 15.76
N ASP A 806 -1.38 34.15 16.76
CA ASP A 806 -2.01 34.35 18.06
C ASP A 806 -3.32 35.16 17.92
N LEU A 807 -4.28 34.89 18.81
CA LEU A 807 -5.52 35.64 18.90
C LEU A 807 -5.27 37.01 19.54
N PHE A 808 -5.91 38.05 18.99
CA PHE A 808 -5.99 39.35 19.65
C PHE A 808 -7.38 39.96 19.53
N ASP A 809 -7.68 40.94 20.40
CA ASP A 809 -9.00 41.52 20.55
C ASP A 809 -9.08 42.86 19.79
N ILE A 810 -9.96 42.93 18.79
CA ILE A 810 -10.15 44.11 17.94
C ILE A 810 -10.52 45.33 18.79
N GLN A 811 -11.22 45.16 19.91
CA GLN A 811 -11.60 46.29 20.77
C GLN A 811 -10.42 46.87 21.54
N LYS A 812 -9.41 46.04 21.85
CA LYS A 812 -8.19 46.47 22.57
C LYS A 812 -7.11 46.96 21.61
N ASP A 813 -6.95 46.29 20.48
CA ASP A 813 -5.86 46.50 19.54
C ASP A 813 -6.37 46.97 18.16
N PHE A 814 -7.33 47.91 18.17
CA PHE A 814 -8.04 48.35 16.96
C PHE A 814 -7.11 48.92 15.88
N ILE A 815 -6.07 49.65 16.26
CA ILE A 815 -5.09 50.20 15.31
C ILE A 815 -4.32 49.08 14.61
N GLN A 816 -4.01 47.99 15.31
CA GLN A 816 -3.34 46.82 14.72
C GLN A 816 -4.27 46.12 13.73
N PHE A 817 -5.53 45.88 14.12
CA PHE A 817 -6.55 45.32 13.23
C PHE A 817 -6.71 46.16 11.95
N LEU A 818 -6.89 47.48 12.10
CA LEU A 818 -7.04 48.40 10.98
C LEU A 818 -5.81 48.40 10.07
N SER A 819 -4.61 48.38 10.66
CA SER A 819 -3.34 48.29 9.93
C SER A 819 -3.24 47.01 9.09
N ILE A 820 -3.69 45.87 9.62
CA ILE A 820 -3.70 44.58 8.90
C ILE A 820 -4.66 44.61 7.71
N ILE A 821 -5.91 45.03 7.92
CA ILE A 821 -6.94 45.07 6.87
C ILE A 821 -6.54 46.03 5.74
N LEU A 822 -5.96 47.18 6.08
CA LEU A 822 -5.44 48.16 5.12
C LEU A 822 -4.17 47.67 4.40
N SER A 823 -3.35 46.83 5.05
CA SER A 823 -2.17 46.22 4.43
C SER A 823 -2.57 45.28 3.31
N TYR A 824 -3.59 44.44 3.52
CA TYR A 824 -4.06 43.49 2.49
C TYR A 824 -4.42 44.20 1.19
N GLN A 825 -5.08 45.36 1.26
CA GLN A 825 -5.41 46.18 0.08
C GLN A 825 -4.19 46.72 -0.66
N ARG A 826 -2.99 46.71 -0.06
CA ARG A 826 -1.77 47.33 -0.61
C ARG A 826 -0.67 46.33 -0.92
N MET A 827 -0.82 45.09 -0.47
CA MET A 827 0.11 44.00 -0.73
C MET A 827 0.24 43.77 -2.25
N THR A 828 1.46 43.47 -2.68
CA THR A 828 1.71 43.10 -4.07
C THR A 828 1.16 41.70 -4.38
N ASP A 829 1.02 41.36 -5.66
CA ASP A 829 0.65 40.00 -6.06
C ASP A 829 1.58 38.95 -5.42
N LYS A 830 2.88 39.26 -5.32
CA LYS A 830 3.86 38.40 -4.61
C LYS A 830 3.58 38.31 -3.11
N ASP A 831 3.31 39.42 -2.44
CA ASP A 831 2.97 39.41 -1.01
C ASP A 831 1.68 38.64 -0.72
N LEU A 832 0.77 38.57 -1.71
CA LEU A 832 -0.47 37.81 -1.68
C LEU A 832 -0.33 36.38 -2.21
N GLY A 833 0.86 35.92 -2.56
CA GLY A 833 1.11 34.54 -3.01
C GLY A 833 0.67 34.25 -4.43
N LYS A 834 0.45 35.25 -5.29
CA LYS A 834 0.09 35.08 -6.70
C LYS A 834 1.33 35.13 -7.59
N ILE A 835 1.51 34.12 -8.45
CA ILE A 835 2.46 34.15 -9.56
C ILE A 835 1.70 34.31 -10.88
N ASN A 836 2.11 35.30 -11.67
CA ASN A 836 1.55 35.61 -12.98
C ASN A 836 2.22 34.75 -14.07
N ILE A 837 2.00 33.43 -14.04
CA ILE A 837 2.48 32.51 -15.08
C ILE A 837 1.49 32.47 -16.24
N ILE A 838 0.20 32.42 -15.91
CA ILE A 838 -0.89 32.44 -16.89
C ILE A 838 -1.29 33.90 -17.11
N GLU A 839 -1.11 34.37 -18.34
CA GLU A 839 -1.52 35.69 -18.82
C GLU A 839 -2.74 35.54 -19.74
N THR A 840 -3.34 36.66 -20.15
CA THR A 840 -4.52 36.65 -21.05
C THR A 840 -4.41 37.78 -22.06
N ASP A 841 -4.71 37.49 -23.32
CA ASP A 841 -4.89 38.48 -24.39
C ASP A 841 -6.14 38.17 -25.24
N LYS A 842 -6.24 38.77 -26.44
CA LYS A 842 -7.35 38.54 -27.38
C LYS A 842 -7.49 37.08 -27.83
N GLY A 843 -6.43 36.28 -27.77
CA GLY A 843 -6.39 34.87 -28.15
C GLY A 843 -6.74 33.89 -27.02
N GLY A 844 -6.93 34.39 -25.79
CA GLY A 844 -7.25 33.60 -24.61
C GLY A 844 -6.12 33.56 -23.59
N SER A 845 -6.21 32.62 -22.63
CA SER A 845 -5.18 32.42 -21.62
C SER A 845 -3.93 31.82 -22.25
N TYR A 846 -2.75 32.30 -21.88
CA TYR A 846 -1.47 31.80 -22.40
C TYR A 846 -0.38 31.80 -21.35
N ILE A 847 0.71 31.10 -21.64
CA ILE A 847 1.96 31.17 -20.88
C ILE A 847 3.11 31.56 -21.80
N ILE A 848 4.18 32.11 -21.23
CA ILE A 848 5.45 32.38 -21.91
C ILE A 848 6.50 31.46 -21.31
N LEU A 849 7.20 30.70 -22.17
CA LEU A 849 8.27 29.80 -21.75
C LEU A 849 9.63 30.50 -21.87
N SER A 850 10.36 30.60 -20.77
CA SER A 850 11.70 31.18 -20.70
C SER A 850 12.75 30.12 -21.11
N SER A 851 13.08 30.01 -22.39
CA SER A 851 14.15 29.08 -22.82
C SER A 851 15.08 29.67 -23.87
N VAL A 852 16.39 29.67 -23.54
CA VAL A 852 17.49 29.95 -24.48
C VAL A 852 17.66 28.80 -25.51
N VAL A 853 17.05 27.63 -25.26
CA VAL A 853 17.31 26.37 -25.99
C VAL A 853 16.28 26.13 -27.11
N MET A 854 15.08 26.74 -27.06
CA MET A 854 14.10 26.68 -28.16
C MET A 854 13.34 28.01 -28.34
N PRO A 855 13.81 28.91 -29.22
CA PRO A 855 13.19 30.23 -29.43
C PRO A 855 11.78 30.20 -30.05
N SER A 856 11.37 29.08 -30.66
CA SER A 856 10.14 28.97 -31.43
C SER A 856 8.89 28.61 -30.61
N VAL A 857 9.02 28.10 -29.38
CA VAL A 857 7.88 27.66 -28.52
C VAL A 857 7.47 28.73 -27.51
N GLY A 858 8.06 29.93 -27.57
CA GLY A 858 8.04 30.95 -26.51
C GLY A 858 6.66 31.40 -25.99
N LYS A 859 5.54 31.08 -26.65
CA LYS A 859 4.18 31.34 -26.17
C LYS A 859 3.26 30.16 -26.45
N LEU A 860 2.49 29.72 -25.46
CA LEU A 860 1.49 28.66 -25.60
C LEU A 860 0.12 29.14 -25.10
N TYR A 861 -0.90 29.06 -25.94
CA TYR A 861 -2.29 29.27 -25.52
C TYR A 861 -2.80 28.03 -24.79
N LEU A 862 -3.57 28.25 -23.73
CA LEU A 862 -4.19 27.23 -22.89
C LEU A 862 -5.67 27.10 -23.21
N GLU A 863 -6.17 25.87 -23.13
CA GLU A 863 -7.60 25.61 -23.19
C GLU A 863 -8.27 26.24 -21.97
N SER A 864 -9.47 26.80 -22.13
CA SER A 864 -10.12 27.59 -21.07
C SER A 864 -10.43 26.79 -19.81
N GLN A 865 -10.55 25.47 -19.94
CA GLN A 865 -10.77 24.54 -18.83
C GLN A 865 -9.59 23.56 -18.75
N PRO A 866 -9.11 23.25 -17.53
CA PRO A 866 -8.10 22.22 -17.36
C PRO A 866 -8.68 20.85 -17.75
N ILE A 867 -7.85 19.99 -18.33
CA ILE A 867 -8.20 18.60 -18.64
C ILE A 867 -8.09 17.68 -17.41
N ALA A 868 -7.38 18.14 -16.37
CA ALA A 868 -7.32 17.49 -15.07
C ALA A 868 -6.94 18.51 -14.00
N SER A 869 -7.63 18.49 -12.87
CA SER A 869 -7.28 19.27 -11.69
C SER A 869 -7.51 18.42 -10.44
N ARG A 870 -6.63 18.55 -9.44
CA ARG A 870 -6.82 17.95 -8.12
C ARG A 870 -7.25 19.03 -7.13
N GLU A 871 -8.30 18.74 -6.36
CA GLU A 871 -9.06 19.75 -5.60
C GLU A 871 -8.55 19.95 -4.16
N ASP A 872 -7.74 19.04 -3.62
CA ASP A 872 -7.20 19.09 -2.24
C ASP A 872 -6.64 20.46 -1.79
N LEU A 873 -7.05 20.96 -0.62
CA LEU A 873 -6.55 22.21 -0.03
C LEU A 873 -5.07 22.12 0.38
N VAL A 874 -4.65 20.98 0.94
CA VAL A 874 -3.29 20.65 1.37
C VAL A 874 -2.83 19.35 0.69
N GLY A 875 -1.59 19.32 0.19
CA GLY A 875 -0.94 18.18 -0.44
C GLY A 875 -0.45 18.49 -1.86
N THR A 876 -0.33 17.45 -2.68
CA THR A 876 0.08 17.62 -4.08
C THR A 876 -1.08 18.21 -4.90
N GLY A 877 -1.02 19.49 -5.22
CA GLY A 877 -1.86 20.10 -6.26
C GLY A 877 -1.38 19.71 -7.65
N THR A 878 -2.29 19.35 -8.57
CA THR A 878 -1.97 19.15 -9.99
C THR A 878 -3.03 19.81 -10.83
N THR A 879 -2.62 20.54 -11.86
CA THR A 879 -3.52 21.11 -12.86
C THR A 879 -2.89 20.98 -14.24
N CYS A 880 -3.61 20.35 -15.16
CA CYS A 880 -3.18 20.09 -16.51
C CYS A 880 -4.08 20.84 -17.50
N TYR A 881 -3.47 21.61 -18.39
CA TYR A 881 -4.14 22.25 -19.51
C TYR A 881 -3.69 21.59 -20.81
N ARG A 882 -4.60 21.49 -21.76
CA ARG A 882 -4.17 21.38 -23.15
C ARG A 882 -3.59 22.72 -23.58
N ALA A 883 -2.51 22.66 -24.33
CA ALA A 883 -1.77 23.81 -24.80
C ALA A 883 -1.51 23.71 -26.31
N ARG A 884 -1.51 24.87 -26.99
CA ARG A 884 -1.27 24.99 -28.43
C ARG A 884 -0.37 26.18 -28.75
N MET A 885 0.35 26.08 -29.85
CA MET A 885 1.15 27.18 -30.40
C MET A 885 0.25 28.29 -30.96
N PRO A 886 0.74 29.55 -31.05
CA PRO A 886 -0.07 30.69 -31.50
C PRO A 886 -0.65 30.53 -32.91
N ASP A 887 0.09 29.88 -33.79
CA ASP A 887 -0.21 29.60 -35.20
C ASP A 887 -0.85 28.22 -35.44
N SER A 888 -1.06 27.43 -34.38
CA SER A 888 -1.64 26.08 -34.46
C SER A 888 -3.07 26.05 -33.95
N ASN A 889 -3.97 25.45 -34.72
CA ASN A 889 -5.31 25.07 -34.25
C ASN A 889 -5.33 23.73 -33.51
N ARG A 890 -4.18 23.03 -33.43
CA ARG A 890 -4.04 21.73 -32.77
C ARG A 890 -3.43 21.87 -31.38
N TRP A 891 -4.11 21.27 -30.40
CA TRP A 891 -3.69 21.16 -29.00
C TRP A 891 -2.72 19.98 -28.80
N ASN A 892 -1.48 20.14 -29.23
CA ASN A 892 -0.48 19.07 -29.21
C ASN A 892 0.34 19.01 -27.92
N TYR A 893 0.19 19.98 -27.01
CA TYR A 893 0.96 20.07 -25.78
C TYR A 893 0.05 19.90 -24.56
N VAL A 894 0.62 19.40 -23.48
CA VAL A 894 0.00 19.42 -22.15
C VAL A 894 0.88 20.25 -21.25
N LEU A 895 0.34 21.34 -20.72
CA LEU A 895 0.98 22.12 -19.68
C LEU A 895 0.52 21.59 -18.33
N LYS A 896 1.45 21.22 -17.45
CA LYS A 896 1.15 20.68 -16.13
C LYS A 896 1.81 21.53 -15.04
N PHE A 897 0.99 22.09 -14.17
CA PHE A 897 1.42 22.66 -12.89
C PHE A 897 1.32 21.58 -11.82
N LYS A 898 2.37 21.38 -11.03
CA LYS A 898 2.39 20.35 -9.99
C LYS A 898 3.15 20.78 -8.75
N TRP A 899 2.43 20.83 -7.64
CA TRP A 899 3.01 20.83 -6.31
C TRP A 899 3.48 19.41 -5.96
N ARG A 900 4.76 19.25 -5.66
CA ARG A 900 5.37 17.96 -5.28
C ARG A 900 5.92 18.00 -3.87
N TRP A 901 5.96 16.86 -3.19
CA TRP A 901 6.75 16.77 -1.95
C TRP A 901 8.23 16.83 -2.28
N ALA A 902 9.02 17.56 -1.48
CA ALA A 902 10.47 17.68 -1.70
C ALA A 902 11.18 16.32 -1.68
N ARG A 903 10.64 15.35 -0.92
CA ARG A 903 11.12 13.96 -0.84
C ARG A 903 10.73 13.08 -2.03
N GLU A 904 9.74 13.48 -2.83
CA GLU A 904 9.35 12.72 -4.02
C GLU A 904 10.41 12.88 -5.11
N ARG A 905 10.55 11.87 -5.96
CA ARG A 905 11.42 11.99 -7.13
C ARG A 905 10.81 12.99 -8.13
N PRO A 906 11.59 13.90 -8.73
CA PRO A 906 11.09 14.85 -9.73
C PRO A 906 10.47 14.12 -10.94
N GLU A 907 9.31 14.58 -11.40
CA GLU A 907 8.57 13.91 -12.49
C GLU A 907 9.30 14.02 -13.84
N ASN A 908 10.03 15.11 -14.06
CA ASN A 908 10.90 15.27 -15.22
C ASN A 908 11.97 14.17 -15.30
N GLU A 909 12.57 13.75 -14.19
CA GLU A 909 13.52 12.65 -14.18
C GLU A 909 12.86 11.33 -14.59
N LEU A 910 11.63 11.09 -14.12
CA LEU A 910 10.87 9.89 -14.46
C LEU A 910 10.55 9.86 -15.97
N LEU A 911 10.13 10.99 -16.54
CA LEU A 911 9.85 11.10 -17.97
C LEU A 911 11.12 11.01 -18.83
N GLN A 912 12.23 11.60 -18.38
CA GLN A 912 13.53 11.45 -19.04
C GLN A 912 14.02 10.00 -18.99
N LEU A 913 13.83 9.31 -17.86
CA LEU A 913 14.16 7.90 -17.71
C LEU A 913 13.27 7.02 -18.60
N ALA A 914 11.96 7.30 -18.65
CA ALA A 914 11.02 6.62 -19.54
C ALA A 914 11.43 6.78 -21.01
N LYS A 915 11.84 7.99 -21.41
CA LYS A 915 12.39 8.26 -22.75
C LYS A 915 13.70 7.47 -22.99
N LYS A 916 14.64 7.49 -22.04
CA LYS A 916 15.90 6.72 -22.13
C LYS A 916 15.66 5.21 -22.23
N LYS A 917 14.59 4.72 -21.62
CA LYS A 917 14.19 3.31 -21.62
C LYS A 917 13.20 2.95 -22.74
N CYS A 918 12.93 3.89 -23.67
CA CYS A 918 12.02 3.70 -24.79
C CYS A 918 10.62 3.19 -24.38
N VAL A 919 10.11 3.67 -23.24
CA VAL A 919 8.80 3.25 -22.71
C VAL A 919 7.69 3.72 -23.67
N TRP A 920 6.96 2.76 -24.22
CA TRP A 920 5.89 3.02 -25.17
C TRP A 920 4.71 3.75 -24.51
N GLY A 921 4.17 4.78 -25.17
CA GLY A 921 3.06 5.61 -24.66
C GLY A 921 3.44 6.66 -23.61
N ALA A 922 4.72 6.80 -23.25
CA ALA A 922 5.18 7.85 -22.35
C ALA A 922 5.19 9.23 -23.05
N VAL A 923 4.71 10.26 -22.36
CA VAL A 923 4.72 11.64 -22.86
C VAL A 923 6.17 12.15 -22.91
N SER A 924 6.56 12.78 -24.01
CA SER A 924 7.86 13.44 -24.09
C SER A 924 7.86 14.72 -23.26
N LEU A 925 8.90 14.90 -22.45
CA LEU A 925 9.12 16.15 -21.72
C LEU A 925 9.84 17.15 -22.64
N ASP A 926 9.12 18.20 -23.04
CA ASP A 926 9.67 19.27 -23.88
C ASP A 926 10.23 20.44 -23.08
N TYR A 927 9.60 20.75 -21.93
CA TYR A 927 10.02 21.83 -21.04
C TYR A 927 9.78 21.44 -19.58
N TYR A 928 10.70 21.85 -18.71
CA TYR A 928 10.58 21.74 -17.26
C TYR A 928 11.25 22.94 -16.61
N GLU A 929 10.51 23.60 -15.73
CA GLU A 929 10.99 24.69 -14.89
C GLU A 929 10.48 24.44 -13.48
N GLU A 930 11.38 24.55 -12.51
CA GLU A 930 11.02 24.60 -11.09
C GLU A 930 11.01 26.07 -10.69
N ILE A 931 9.85 26.58 -10.28
CA ILE A 931 9.62 28.03 -10.23
C ILE A 931 10.20 28.63 -8.95
N GLU A 932 10.13 27.93 -7.81
CA GLU A 932 10.92 28.25 -6.61
C GLU A 932 10.79 27.15 -5.52
N ASN A 933 11.88 26.89 -4.80
CA ASN A 933 11.86 26.20 -3.50
C ASN A 933 11.60 27.24 -2.39
N GLU A 934 10.40 27.34 -1.83
CA GLU A 934 10.09 28.30 -0.75
C GLU A 934 10.63 27.88 0.65
N TRP A 935 11.87 27.42 0.73
CA TRP A 935 12.55 27.18 2.02
C TRP A 935 12.86 28.48 2.77
N LYS A 936 12.96 29.62 2.08
CA LYS A 936 13.38 30.91 2.69
C LYS A 936 12.29 31.58 3.52
N TYR A 937 11.01 31.37 3.22
CA TYR A 937 9.89 31.91 4.02
C TYR A 937 9.58 31.07 5.28
N ARG A 938 10.24 29.91 5.45
CA ARG A 938 9.90 28.85 6.43
C ARG A 938 10.93 28.64 7.54
N ARG A 939 11.88 29.56 7.75
CA ARG A 939 13.08 29.32 8.59
C ARG A 939 12.83 29.08 10.09
N ALA A 940 11.58 29.03 10.55
CA ALA A 940 11.26 28.54 11.88
C ALA A 940 9.94 27.77 11.79
N THR A 941 9.96 26.44 11.99
CA THR A 941 9.07 25.65 12.88
C THR A 941 8.46 24.31 12.40
N THR A 942 8.39 23.89 11.13
CA THR A 942 7.52 22.71 10.82
C THR A 942 8.06 21.50 10.02
N GLY A 943 9.30 21.48 9.53
CA GLY A 943 9.91 20.25 8.98
C GLY A 943 9.22 19.59 7.74
N SER A 944 8.15 20.17 7.19
CA SER A 944 7.44 19.72 5.99
C SER A 944 7.76 20.61 4.77
N TYR A 945 8.14 19.99 3.65
CA TYR A 945 8.65 20.67 2.44
C TYR A 945 7.89 20.23 1.18
N LEU A 946 7.15 21.15 0.55
CA LEU A 946 6.62 21.03 -0.82
C LEU A 946 7.42 21.95 -1.75
N GLN A 947 7.48 21.59 -3.04
CA GLN A 947 8.08 22.38 -4.12
C GLN A 947 7.02 22.60 -5.22
N TYR A 948 7.07 23.74 -5.90
CA TYR A 948 6.12 24.12 -6.96
C TYR A 948 6.71 24.00 -8.36
#